data_AF-A0A2G5DKQ2-F1
#
_entry.id   AF-A0A2G5DKQ2-F1
#
_cell.length_a   1.000
_cell.length_b   1.000
_cell.length_c   1.000
_cell.angle_alpha   90.00
_cell.angle_beta   90.00
_cell.angle_gamma   90.00
#
_symmetry.space_group_name_H-M   'P 1'
#
loop_
_entity.id
_entity.type
_entity.pdbx_description
1 polymer ?
#
loop_
_entity_poly.entity_id
_entity_poly.type
_entity_poly.pdbx_seq_one_letter_code
_entity_poly.pdbx_strand_id
1 'polypeptide(L)'
;MEASAGLVAGSHNRNELVVIRRENESAPKPLQQLSGQICQICGDDVGLTVDGDLFVACNECAFPICRGCYEYERQEGNQVCPQCKTRFKRLKGCARVEGDEEEDDTDDIENEFNYMGRDKQDMHQYLAEAMLQGHMSYGRAGDMDMPQVVHTMPQVPLLTNGQMVDDIPPEQHALVPSFMGGGGKRIHPLPFSDPGLPVQPRSMDPSKDLAAYGYGSVAWKERMETWKQKQEKLQVMKNENGDKDWDNDGELPIMDEGRQPLSRKMPIPSSQINPYRMIIIIRLVVVGFFFHYRVLHPVNDAYALWLVSVICEIWFAVSWILDQFPKWLPIERETYLDRLSLRYEKEGRPSQLSPIDLFVSTVDPLKEPPLVTANTVLSILAVDYPVDKVSCYVSDDGAAMLTFEALSETSEFARKWVPFCKKFSIEPRAPEFYFAQKIDYLKDKVVPSFVKERRAMKREYEEFKVRINALVAKAQKVPEEGWTMQDGTPWPGNNVRDHPGMIQVFLGQSGGHDTDGNELPRLVYVSREKRPGFDHHKKAGAMNALVRVSAVLTNAPYLLNLDCDHYINNSKAIREGMCFMMDPLLGKKVCYVQFPQRFDGIDRHDRYANRNTVFFDINMKGLDGIQGPIYVGTGCVFRRQALYGFDAPKTKKPPRRTCNCLPKWCCGLCSGRTKKKTTKAKTAKKKMSSRRVDAGPPPLALEGIEEGIEGKEPEKVAMVSEHKLEKKFGQSPVFVASTLLEDGGTLKSASPASLLKEAIHVISCGYEDKTDWGREVGWIYGSVTEDILTGFKMHCHGWRSIYCIPPRPAFKGSAPINLSDRLHQVLRWALGSVEIFLSKHCPLWYGYGGGLKWLERLSYINATIYPWTSIPLLAYCTLPAVCLLTGKFITPELSNVASLWFLSLFICIFATGILEMRWSGVGIDEWWRNEQFWLELILTLPSHQRVEMMRSLQSCMLSSGQRCSFLRQHF
;
A
#
# COMPACT_ATOMS: atom_id res chain seq x y z
N MET A 1 -0.02 20.33 -9.37
CA MET A 1 1.32 20.54 -9.95
C MET A 1 1.26 19.96 -11.36
N GLU A 2 1.75 20.71 -12.34
CA GLU A 2 1.85 20.22 -13.72
C GLU A 2 3.12 19.39 -13.88
N ALA A 3 3.07 18.22 -14.54
CA ALA A 3 4.28 17.39 -14.69
C ALA A 3 5.26 18.01 -15.71
N SER A 4 4.73 18.75 -16.69
CA SER A 4 5.47 19.62 -17.61
C SER A 4 6.25 20.75 -16.93
N ALA A 5 6.04 21.01 -15.64
CA ALA A 5 6.75 22.07 -14.91
C ALA A 5 8.27 21.84 -14.78
N GLY A 6 8.74 20.59 -14.90
CA GLY A 6 10.16 20.24 -14.72
C GLY A 6 10.60 20.15 -13.25
N LEU A 7 11.92 19.99 -13.04
CA LEU A 7 12.49 19.67 -11.74
C LEU A 7 12.56 20.94 -10.89
N VAL A 8 11.97 20.90 -9.70
CA VAL A 8 11.95 22.06 -8.81
C VAL A 8 12.92 21.83 -7.66
N ALA A 9 13.91 22.73 -7.53
CA ALA A 9 14.87 22.76 -6.44
C ALA A 9 14.69 24.03 -5.59
N GLY A 10 14.82 23.90 -4.27
CA GLY A 10 14.81 25.05 -3.35
C GLY A 10 16.12 25.85 -3.36
N SER A 11 16.06 27.19 -3.31
CA SER A 11 17.25 28.04 -3.15
C SER A 11 17.33 28.65 -1.74
N HIS A 12 18.21 28.07 -0.90
CA HIS A 12 18.45 28.54 0.47
C HIS A 12 18.96 29.99 0.55
N ASN A 13 19.81 30.42 -0.39
CA ASN A 13 20.43 31.74 -0.33
C ASN A 13 19.53 32.88 -0.84
N ARG A 14 18.33 32.58 -1.35
CA ARG A 14 17.42 33.60 -1.93
C ARG A 14 15.93 33.44 -1.58
N ASN A 15 15.50 32.36 -0.92
CA ASN A 15 14.08 32.01 -0.78
C ASN A 15 13.33 31.88 -2.12
N GLU A 16 14.08 31.61 -3.20
CA GLU A 16 13.60 31.44 -4.57
C GLU A 16 13.41 29.95 -4.88
N LEU A 17 12.48 29.63 -5.79
CA LEU A 17 12.36 28.31 -6.38
C LEU A 17 13.07 28.31 -7.74
N VAL A 18 13.97 27.37 -7.96
CA VAL A 18 14.57 27.14 -9.27
C VAL A 18 13.77 26.04 -9.96
N VAL A 19 13.17 26.36 -11.10
CA VAL A 19 12.38 25.43 -11.93
C VAL A 19 13.19 25.13 -13.18
N ILE A 20 13.62 23.88 -13.31
CA ILE A 20 14.52 23.38 -14.35
C ILE A 20 13.68 22.61 -15.37
N ARG A 21 13.51 23.12 -16.59
CA ARG A 21 12.53 22.60 -17.57
C ARG A 21 13.12 21.46 -18.40
N ARG A 22 12.29 20.48 -18.77
CA ARG A 22 12.64 19.41 -19.71
C ARG A 22 12.23 19.84 -21.12
N GLU A 23 13.19 20.25 -21.95
CA GLU A 23 12.94 20.54 -23.37
C GLU A 23 12.72 19.25 -24.16
N ASN A 24 11.47 18.76 -24.16
CA ASN A 24 10.99 17.77 -25.15
C ASN A 24 9.47 17.82 -25.40
N GLU A 25 8.77 18.82 -24.85
CA GLU A 25 7.42 19.18 -25.27
C GLU A 25 7.42 20.63 -25.76
N SER A 26 7.60 20.82 -27.06
CA SER A 26 7.37 22.10 -27.75
C SER A 26 5.87 22.38 -27.88
N ALA A 27 5.18 22.47 -26.74
CA ALA A 27 3.82 22.98 -26.70
C ALA A 27 3.84 24.45 -27.16
N PRO A 28 2.99 24.85 -28.13
CA PRO A 28 2.93 26.23 -28.57
C PRO A 28 2.52 27.13 -27.40
N LYS A 29 3.16 28.30 -27.28
CA LYS A 29 2.86 29.30 -26.24
C LYS A 29 1.36 29.63 -26.27
N PRO A 30 0.66 29.73 -25.11
CA PRO A 30 -0.76 30.05 -25.10
C PRO A 30 -1.00 31.45 -25.71
N LEU A 31 -1.68 31.48 -26.86
CA LEU A 31 -1.98 32.67 -27.65
C LEU A 31 -3.14 33.50 -27.05
N GLN A 32 -3.05 33.88 -25.78
CA GLN A 32 -3.99 34.80 -25.13
C GLN A 32 -3.39 36.19 -24.91
N GLN A 33 -2.86 36.81 -25.98
CA GLN A 33 -2.49 38.23 -25.95
C GLN A 33 -2.40 38.94 -27.33
N LEU A 34 -3.12 38.50 -28.37
CA LEU A 34 -3.00 39.03 -29.74
C LEU A 34 -4.33 39.30 -30.48
N SER A 35 -5.40 39.70 -29.79
CA SER A 35 -6.61 40.22 -30.44
C SER A 35 -6.38 41.65 -30.95
N GLY A 36 -6.21 41.84 -32.27
CA GLY A 36 -6.08 43.16 -32.91
C GLY A 36 -4.87 43.34 -33.85
N GLN A 37 -4.43 42.28 -34.54
CA GLN A 37 -3.38 42.41 -35.55
C GLN A 37 -3.93 42.91 -36.89
N ILE A 38 -3.29 43.96 -37.43
CA ILE A 38 -3.56 44.55 -38.73
C ILE A 38 -2.59 43.97 -39.78
N CYS A 39 -3.12 43.64 -40.96
CA CYS A 39 -2.38 43.11 -42.09
C CYS A 39 -1.32 44.11 -42.57
N GLN A 40 -0.07 43.65 -42.64
CA GLN A 40 1.07 44.48 -43.05
C GLN A 40 1.21 44.64 -44.58
N ILE A 41 0.24 44.16 -45.36
CA ILE A 41 0.20 44.28 -46.83
C ILE A 41 -0.88 45.29 -47.26
N CYS A 42 -2.14 45.14 -46.81
CA CYS A 42 -3.25 46.04 -47.18
C CYS A 42 -3.69 47.01 -46.07
N GLY A 43 -3.37 46.77 -44.81
CA GLY A 43 -3.85 47.58 -43.68
C GLY A 43 -5.22 47.17 -43.12
N ASP A 44 -5.84 46.10 -43.62
CA ASP A 44 -7.10 45.54 -43.07
C ASP A 44 -6.85 44.63 -41.86
N ASP A 45 -7.90 44.34 -41.07
CA ASP A 45 -7.81 43.35 -39.99
C ASP A 45 -7.45 41.95 -40.53
N VAL A 46 -6.58 41.23 -39.83
CA VAL A 46 -6.11 39.88 -40.25
C VAL A 46 -7.25 38.85 -40.29
N GLY A 47 -8.28 39.03 -39.46
CA GLY A 47 -9.47 38.19 -39.42
C GLY A 47 -9.31 36.88 -38.65
N LEU A 48 -10.38 36.08 -38.65
CA LEU A 48 -10.43 34.75 -38.04
C LEU A 48 -10.47 33.65 -39.10
N THR A 49 -10.03 32.45 -38.73
CA THR A 49 -10.18 31.21 -39.49
C THR A 49 -11.65 30.75 -39.48
N VAL A 50 -11.96 29.73 -40.28
CA VAL A 50 -13.31 29.14 -40.38
C VAL A 50 -13.78 28.55 -39.04
N ASP A 51 -12.83 28.10 -38.21
CA ASP A 51 -13.07 27.50 -36.88
C ASP A 51 -13.09 28.53 -35.73
N GLY A 52 -12.85 29.82 -36.03
CA GLY A 52 -12.95 30.94 -35.07
C GLY A 52 -11.63 31.38 -34.43
N ASP A 53 -10.50 30.75 -34.75
CA ASP A 53 -9.15 31.14 -34.27
C ASP A 53 -8.57 32.30 -35.10
N LEU A 54 -7.52 32.98 -34.60
CA LEU A 54 -6.86 34.05 -35.36
C LEU A 54 -6.21 33.50 -36.64
N PHE A 55 -6.42 34.16 -37.80
CA PHE A 55 -5.81 33.72 -39.06
C PHE A 55 -4.28 33.92 -39.04
N VAL A 56 -3.52 32.84 -39.28
CA VAL A 56 -2.04 32.86 -39.35
C VAL A 56 -1.60 32.39 -40.74
N ALA A 57 -1.10 33.33 -41.54
CA ALA A 57 -0.67 33.06 -42.92
C ALA A 57 0.64 32.25 -43.01
N CYS A 58 1.57 32.42 -42.07
CA CYS A 58 2.88 31.76 -42.07
C CYS A 58 3.20 31.15 -40.71
N ASN A 59 3.30 29.81 -40.66
CA ASN A 59 3.53 29.07 -39.42
C ASN A 59 4.95 29.26 -38.84
N GLU A 60 5.93 29.66 -39.65
CA GLU A 60 7.33 29.85 -39.20
C GLU A 60 7.54 31.15 -38.42
N CYS A 61 6.98 32.27 -38.88
CA CYS A 61 7.25 33.60 -38.31
C CYS A 61 6.01 34.39 -37.89
N ALA A 62 4.81 33.81 -38.06
CA ALA A 62 3.51 34.41 -37.70
C ALA A 62 3.32 35.86 -38.22
N PHE A 63 3.84 36.14 -39.43
CA PHE A 63 3.76 37.49 -40.00
C PHE A 63 2.29 37.86 -40.33
N PRO A 64 1.75 38.97 -39.78
CA PRO A 64 0.34 39.29 -39.88
C PRO A 64 -0.06 39.72 -41.31
N ILE A 65 -0.76 38.83 -41.99
CA ILE A 65 -1.33 39.00 -43.32
C ILE A 65 -2.79 38.54 -43.28
N CYS A 66 -3.74 39.34 -43.79
CA CYS A 66 -5.14 38.93 -43.88
C CYS A 66 -5.33 37.86 -44.97
N ARG A 67 -6.43 37.12 -44.89
CA ARG A 67 -6.74 36.02 -45.82
C ARG A 67 -6.64 36.42 -47.30
N GLY A 68 -7.17 37.58 -47.69
CA GLY A 68 -7.15 38.05 -49.08
C GLY A 68 -5.74 38.29 -49.61
N CYS A 69 -4.85 38.90 -48.83
CA CYS A 69 -3.45 39.10 -49.23
C CYS A 69 -2.65 37.79 -49.25
N TYR A 70 -2.98 36.81 -48.39
CA TYR A 70 -2.39 35.47 -48.44
C TYR A 70 -2.85 34.70 -49.69
N GLU A 71 -4.13 34.78 -50.06
CA GLU A 71 -4.65 34.15 -51.28
C GLU A 71 -4.04 34.80 -52.54
N TYR A 72 -3.91 36.13 -52.58
CA TYR A 72 -3.22 36.85 -53.66
C TYR A 72 -1.73 36.45 -53.78
N GLU A 73 -0.96 36.45 -52.68
CA GLU A 73 0.47 36.07 -52.73
C GLU A 73 0.69 34.61 -53.13
N ARG A 74 -0.32 33.73 -52.95
CA ARG A 74 -0.28 32.35 -53.44
C ARG A 74 -0.71 32.21 -54.91
N GLN A 75 -1.71 32.97 -55.37
CA GLN A 75 -2.25 32.85 -56.74
C GLN A 75 -1.46 33.66 -57.77
N GLU A 76 -1.12 34.92 -57.48
CA GLU A 76 -0.45 35.84 -58.41
C GLU A 76 0.92 36.33 -57.92
N GLY A 77 1.21 36.20 -56.61
CA GLY A 77 2.48 36.61 -56.00
C GLY A 77 3.59 35.55 -56.05
N ASN A 78 4.60 35.73 -55.21
CA ASN A 78 5.82 34.91 -55.24
C ASN A 78 5.68 33.59 -54.44
N GLN A 79 4.49 33.27 -53.93
CA GLN A 79 4.19 32.12 -53.06
C GLN A 79 5.00 32.02 -51.76
N VAL A 80 5.79 33.04 -51.41
CA VAL A 80 6.68 33.06 -50.24
C VAL A 80 6.33 34.18 -49.26
N CYS A 81 6.50 33.92 -47.97
CA CYS A 81 6.28 34.91 -46.93
C CYS A 81 7.19 36.13 -47.15
N PRO A 82 6.66 37.37 -47.17
CA PRO A 82 7.45 38.58 -47.35
C PRO A 82 8.62 38.73 -46.36
N GLN A 83 8.41 38.31 -45.11
CA GLN A 83 9.37 38.43 -44.01
C GLN A 83 10.44 37.32 -44.01
N CYS A 84 10.05 36.05 -43.90
CA CYS A 84 11.00 34.94 -43.73
C CYS A 84 11.39 34.22 -45.03
N LYS A 85 10.75 34.54 -46.16
CA LYS A 85 10.91 33.87 -47.47
C LYS A 85 10.56 32.38 -47.52
N THR A 86 10.03 31.79 -46.44
CA THR A 86 9.44 30.45 -46.48
C THR A 86 8.21 30.42 -47.37
N ARG A 87 8.06 29.37 -48.19
CA ARG A 87 6.89 29.16 -49.04
C ARG A 87 5.61 28.97 -48.21
N PHE A 88 4.51 29.58 -48.64
CA PHE A 88 3.21 29.43 -47.98
C PHE A 88 2.62 28.02 -48.21
N LYS A 89 2.35 27.28 -47.13
CA LYS A 89 1.56 26.05 -47.19
C LYS A 89 0.08 26.37 -47.43
N ARG A 90 -0.65 25.47 -48.09
CA ARG A 90 -2.11 25.56 -48.28
C ARG A 90 -2.84 25.47 -46.94
N LEU A 91 -3.72 26.44 -46.67
CA LEU A 91 -4.65 26.41 -45.55
C LEU A 91 -6.02 25.87 -46.00
N LYS A 92 -6.77 25.25 -45.08
CA LYS A 92 -8.07 24.63 -45.36
C LYS A 92 -9.07 25.65 -45.93
N GLY A 93 -9.83 25.24 -46.94
CA GLY A 93 -10.79 26.12 -47.63
C GLY A 93 -10.17 27.17 -48.56
N CYS A 94 -8.87 27.10 -48.87
CA CYS A 94 -8.24 27.90 -49.93
C CYS A 94 -8.00 27.07 -51.19
N ALA A 95 -8.08 27.71 -52.36
CA ALA A 95 -7.81 27.08 -53.66
C ALA A 95 -6.37 26.52 -53.73
N ARG A 96 -6.22 25.44 -54.51
CA ARG A 96 -4.94 24.79 -54.78
C ARG A 96 -4.17 25.60 -55.83
N VAL A 97 -2.87 25.75 -55.65
CA VAL A 97 -1.98 26.43 -56.62
C VAL A 97 -0.80 25.52 -56.97
N GLU A 98 -0.16 25.79 -58.11
CA GLU A 98 0.91 24.96 -58.68
C GLU A 98 2.04 24.68 -57.66
N GLY A 99 2.26 23.40 -57.38
CA GLY A 99 3.25 22.89 -56.43
C GLY A 99 2.77 22.73 -54.97
N ASP A 100 1.47 22.82 -54.67
CA ASP A 100 0.93 22.33 -53.40
C ASP A 100 1.08 20.79 -53.32
N GLU A 101 1.78 20.30 -52.29
CA GLU A 101 2.08 18.87 -52.07
C GLU A 101 0.80 17.99 -52.05
N GLU A 102 0.90 16.77 -52.56
CA GLU A 102 -0.16 15.75 -52.54
C GLU A 102 -0.15 15.02 -51.19
N GLU A 103 -0.88 15.52 -50.19
CA GLU A 103 -1.23 14.78 -48.97
C GLU A 103 -2.66 14.23 -49.05
N ASP A 104 -2.78 12.93 -48.78
CA ASP A 104 -3.89 12.04 -49.20
C ASP A 104 -5.09 12.01 -48.23
N ASP A 105 -5.29 13.04 -47.38
CA ASP A 105 -6.13 12.95 -46.17
C ASP A 105 -7.09 14.16 -45.92
N THR A 106 -7.48 14.93 -46.96
CA THR A 106 -8.58 15.92 -46.84
C THR A 106 -9.53 15.99 -48.05
N ASP A 107 -10.66 15.26 -47.95
CA ASP A 107 -11.78 15.31 -48.89
C ASP A 107 -12.58 16.64 -48.80
N ASP A 108 -12.09 17.72 -49.44
CA ASP A 108 -12.81 18.99 -49.61
C ASP A 108 -13.55 19.03 -50.99
N ILE A 109 -14.36 18.01 -51.30
CA ILE A 109 -15.04 17.84 -52.62
C ILE A 109 -16.09 18.94 -52.93
N GLU A 110 -16.56 19.68 -51.92
CA GLU A 110 -17.69 20.63 -52.08
C GLU A 110 -17.37 21.92 -52.84
N ASN A 111 -16.10 22.24 -53.13
CA ASN A 111 -15.70 23.51 -53.77
C ASN A 111 -15.14 23.40 -55.20
N GLU A 112 -14.96 22.21 -55.77
CA GLU A 112 -14.43 22.06 -57.15
C GLU A 112 -15.48 22.21 -58.26
N PHE A 113 -16.78 22.26 -57.94
CA PHE A 113 -17.86 22.35 -58.94
C PHE A 113 -18.69 23.63 -58.83
N ASN A 114 -18.07 24.79 -59.12
CA ASN A 114 -18.79 26.05 -59.24
C ASN A 114 -18.20 27.03 -60.29
N TYR A 115 -18.20 26.65 -61.58
CA TYR A 115 -18.68 27.56 -62.65
C TYR A 115 -18.91 26.88 -64.03
N MET A 116 -19.59 27.62 -64.92
CA MET A 116 -19.91 27.30 -66.33
C MET A 116 -20.91 26.15 -66.58
N GLY A 117 -22.20 26.47 -66.45
CA GLY A 117 -23.26 25.64 -67.02
C GLY A 117 -23.53 25.96 -68.49
N ARG A 118 -23.78 24.92 -69.31
CA ARG A 118 -24.64 25.03 -70.50
C ARG A 118 -25.26 23.70 -70.88
N ASP A 119 -26.49 23.78 -71.36
CA ASP A 119 -27.25 22.81 -72.16
C ASP A 119 -27.54 21.40 -71.58
N LYS A 120 -28.77 21.28 -71.06
CA LYS A 120 -29.51 20.02 -70.96
C LYS A 120 -29.99 19.59 -72.35
N GLN A 121 -29.41 18.53 -72.92
CA GLN A 121 -30.12 17.51 -73.71
C GLN A 121 -29.17 16.34 -74.03
N ASP A 122 -29.76 15.17 -74.27
CA ASP A 122 -29.10 13.92 -74.70
C ASP A 122 -28.07 13.26 -73.76
N MET A 123 -28.58 12.53 -72.76
CA MET A 123 -28.17 11.13 -72.49
C MET A 123 -29.19 10.39 -71.60
N HIS A 124 -30.49 10.50 -71.97
CA HIS A 124 -31.55 9.63 -71.43
C HIS A 124 -31.60 8.29 -72.20
N GLN A 125 -30.46 7.61 -72.27
CA GLN A 125 -30.31 6.24 -72.76
C GLN A 125 -29.08 5.62 -72.05
N TYR A 126 -29.11 4.30 -71.79
CA TYR A 126 -28.09 3.54 -71.04
C TYR A 126 -28.05 3.65 -69.50
N LEU A 127 -29.16 4.00 -68.82
CA LEU A 127 -29.31 3.76 -67.37
C LEU A 127 -30.50 2.86 -66.99
N ALA A 128 -30.79 1.85 -67.82
CA ALA A 128 -31.89 0.90 -67.62
C ALA A 128 -31.53 -0.59 -67.77
N GLU A 129 -30.26 -0.94 -68.04
CA GLU A 129 -29.83 -2.33 -68.34
C GLU A 129 -28.63 -2.85 -67.54
N ALA A 130 -28.15 -2.11 -66.53
CA ALA A 130 -26.94 -2.45 -65.77
C ALA A 130 -27.19 -2.93 -64.32
N MET A 131 -28.42 -3.37 -63.98
CA MET A 131 -28.76 -3.88 -62.64
C MET A 131 -28.95 -5.42 -62.55
N LEU A 132 -28.65 -6.16 -63.62
CA LEU A 132 -28.79 -7.62 -63.66
C LEU A 132 -27.62 -8.33 -64.38
N GLN A 133 -26.49 -8.47 -63.68
CA GLN A 133 -25.62 -9.68 -63.66
C GLN A 133 -24.32 -9.39 -62.91
N GLY A 134 -24.22 -9.85 -61.67
CA GLY A 134 -23.04 -9.65 -60.83
C GLY A 134 -21.99 -10.77 -60.96
N HIS A 135 -20.72 -10.35 -61.03
CA HIS A 135 -19.49 -11.10 -60.74
C HIS A 135 -19.16 -12.37 -61.56
N MET A 136 -18.05 -12.28 -62.30
CA MET A 136 -16.87 -13.15 -62.17
C MET A 136 -15.68 -12.53 -62.92
N SER A 137 -14.47 -12.56 -62.35
CA SER A 137 -13.23 -12.18 -63.05
C SER A 137 -12.14 -13.25 -62.93
N TYR A 138 -11.54 -13.53 -64.09
CA TYR A 138 -10.44 -14.44 -64.43
C TYR A 138 -9.18 -14.33 -63.52
N GLY A 139 -8.26 -15.31 -63.42
CA GLY A 139 -8.18 -16.64 -64.05
C GLY A 139 -7.08 -16.81 -65.13
N ARG A 140 -5.97 -17.51 -64.81
CA ARG A 140 -4.96 -18.22 -65.67
C ARG A 140 -3.68 -18.48 -64.85
N ALA A 141 -2.79 -19.45 -65.09
CA ALA A 141 -2.75 -20.81 -65.70
C ALA A 141 -1.31 -21.36 -65.45
N GLY A 142 -0.97 -22.67 -65.45
CA GLY A 142 -1.73 -23.89 -65.75
C GLY A 142 -1.01 -25.18 -65.28
N ASP A 143 -1.33 -26.32 -65.91
CA ASP A 143 -1.06 -27.73 -65.54
C ASP A 143 0.42 -28.19 -65.73
N MET A 144 0.92 -29.41 -65.41
CA MET A 144 0.38 -30.77 -65.12
C MET A 144 1.21 -31.40 -63.94
N ASP A 145 0.82 -32.44 -63.18
CA ASP A 145 0.41 -33.80 -63.59
C ASP A 145 -0.44 -34.52 -62.51
N MET A 146 -1.23 -35.52 -62.92
CA MET A 146 -2.16 -36.35 -62.10
C MET A 146 -2.22 -37.78 -62.66
N PRO A 147 -2.47 -38.84 -61.86
CA PRO A 147 -3.84 -39.40 -61.82
C PRO A 147 -4.29 -40.11 -60.49
N GLN A 148 -5.51 -39.81 -59.98
CA GLN A 148 -6.71 -40.70 -59.91
C GLN A 148 -6.83 -41.61 -58.64
N VAL A 149 -7.97 -42.12 -58.11
CA VAL A 149 -9.44 -42.14 -58.38
C VAL A 149 -10.17 -42.72 -57.11
N VAL A 150 -11.45 -42.53 -56.71
CA VAL A 150 -12.47 -41.45 -56.88
C VAL A 150 -13.69 -41.71 -55.92
N HIS A 151 -14.37 -40.65 -55.41
CA HIS A 151 -15.71 -40.62 -54.75
C HIS A 151 -15.97 -41.51 -53.48
N THR A 152 -16.96 -41.30 -52.59
CA THR A 152 -18.16 -40.41 -52.49
C THR A 152 -18.52 -40.18 -51.00
N MET A 153 -19.27 -39.12 -50.63
CA MET A 153 -19.89 -38.99 -49.28
C MET A 153 -21.35 -39.48 -49.26
N PRO A 154 -21.88 -39.89 -48.08
CA PRO A 154 -22.95 -39.09 -47.46
C PRO A 154 -22.91 -39.04 -45.90
N GLN A 155 -23.84 -38.26 -45.31
CA GLN A 155 -24.08 -38.03 -43.87
C GLN A 155 -24.91 -39.16 -43.20
N VAL A 156 -25.28 -38.95 -41.90
CA VAL A 156 -26.34 -39.58 -41.04
C VAL A 156 -25.74 -40.29 -39.79
N PRO A 157 -26.40 -40.24 -38.58
CA PRO A 157 -25.67 -39.97 -37.31
C PRO A 157 -25.97 -40.92 -36.11
N LEU A 158 -25.56 -40.48 -34.90
CA LEU A 158 -26.20 -40.71 -33.57
C LEU A 158 -26.00 -42.08 -32.85
N LEU A 159 -25.53 -42.02 -31.58
CA LEU A 159 -26.03 -42.70 -30.34
C LEU A 159 -25.01 -43.33 -29.35
N THR A 160 -25.40 -43.20 -28.06
CA THR A 160 -25.18 -44.09 -26.88
C THR A 160 -23.83 -44.25 -26.16
N ASN A 161 -23.72 -43.54 -25.03
CA ASN A 161 -23.46 -43.99 -23.65
C ASN A 161 -22.76 -45.33 -23.35
N GLY A 162 -21.82 -45.27 -22.39
CA GLY A 162 -21.41 -46.39 -21.52
C GLY A 162 -20.86 -45.90 -20.16
N GLN A 163 -21.57 -46.18 -19.07
CA GLN A 163 -21.10 -46.10 -17.67
C GLN A 163 -20.24 -47.36 -17.34
N MET A 164 -19.51 -47.55 -16.22
CA MET A 164 -19.32 -46.85 -14.92
C MET A 164 -18.04 -47.40 -14.24
N VAL A 165 -17.61 -46.84 -13.10
CA VAL A 165 -17.32 -47.53 -11.79
C VAL A 165 -16.60 -46.56 -10.81
N ASP A 166 -16.94 -46.68 -9.53
CA ASP A 166 -16.61 -45.84 -8.36
C ASP A 166 -15.17 -46.11 -7.80
N ASP A 167 -14.62 -45.55 -6.71
CA ASP A 167 -15.13 -45.13 -5.38
C ASP A 167 -14.14 -44.16 -4.65
N ILE A 168 -14.61 -43.40 -3.64
CA ILE A 168 -13.88 -43.02 -2.38
C ILE A 168 -14.84 -42.28 -1.40
N PRO A 169 -14.74 -42.48 -0.06
CA PRO A 169 -15.90 -42.34 0.85
C PRO A 169 -16.08 -40.97 1.58
N PRO A 170 -17.24 -40.72 2.24
CA PRO A 170 -17.70 -39.37 2.57
C PRO A 170 -17.75 -39.03 4.08
N GLU A 171 -16.67 -38.48 4.66
CA GLU A 171 -16.70 -37.86 6.01
C GLU A 171 -15.86 -36.57 6.10
N GLN A 172 -16.40 -35.42 5.67
CA GLN A 172 -16.08 -34.04 6.13
C GLN A 172 -16.69 -32.96 5.22
N HIS A 173 -17.98 -32.60 5.35
CA HIS A 173 -18.46 -31.27 4.91
C HIS A 173 -19.65 -30.79 5.76
N ALA A 174 -19.72 -29.48 6.04
CA ALA A 174 -20.68 -28.86 6.95
C ALA A 174 -21.85 -28.18 6.21
N LEU A 175 -23.00 -28.06 6.88
CA LEU A 175 -24.30 -27.70 6.30
C LEU A 175 -24.72 -26.24 6.59
N VAL A 176 -25.36 -25.58 5.61
CA VAL A 176 -26.14 -24.32 5.76
C VAL A 176 -27.36 -24.40 4.81
N PRO A 177 -28.59 -23.98 5.20
CA PRO A 177 -29.83 -24.32 4.48
C PRO A 177 -30.24 -23.33 3.37
N SER A 178 -31.18 -23.74 2.51
CA SER A 178 -31.80 -22.92 1.44
C SER A 178 -33.33 -22.97 1.46
N PHE A 179 -33.96 -21.91 0.95
CA PHE A 179 -35.42 -21.68 0.98
C PHE A 179 -36.03 -21.92 -0.42
N MET A 180 -37.20 -22.55 -0.51
CA MET A 180 -37.90 -22.77 -1.79
C MET A 180 -38.90 -21.65 -2.10
N GLY A 181 -38.99 -21.27 -3.37
CA GLY A 181 -40.07 -20.44 -3.92
C GLY A 181 -40.38 -20.87 -5.35
N GLY A 182 -41.62 -21.30 -5.60
CA GLY A 182 -42.11 -21.71 -6.92
C GLY A 182 -43.64 -21.55 -6.96
N GLY A 183 -44.17 -21.06 -8.09
CA GLY A 183 -45.61 -20.81 -8.26
C GLY A 183 -46.28 -21.78 -9.24
N GLY A 184 -47.61 -21.64 -9.39
CA GLY A 184 -48.31 -22.06 -10.61
C GLY A 184 -49.13 -23.36 -10.56
N LYS A 185 -50.36 -23.27 -10.05
CA LYS A 185 -51.58 -24.01 -10.46
C LYS A 185 -51.51 -25.55 -10.65
N ARG A 186 -52.10 -26.32 -9.70
CA ARG A 186 -53.05 -27.43 -10.01
C ARG A 186 -53.92 -27.86 -8.79
N ILE A 187 -55.23 -27.66 -8.95
CA ILE A 187 -56.44 -28.36 -8.45
C ILE A 187 -56.33 -29.35 -7.25
N HIS A 188 -56.86 -28.89 -6.09
CA HIS A 188 -57.54 -29.60 -4.98
C HIS A 188 -56.80 -30.68 -4.12
N PRO A 189 -57.22 -30.88 -2.84
CA PRO A 189 -56.26 -30.83 -1.73
C PRO A 189 -56.20 -32.09 -0.85
N LEU A 190 -55.08 -32.30 -0.15
CA LEU A 190 -54.95 -33.09 1.09
C LEU A 190 -53.63 -32.69 1.82
N PRO A 191 -53.41 -33.10 3.09
CA PRO A 191 -53.46 -32.20 4.23
C PRO A 191 -52.11 -31.52 4.58
N PHE A 192 -52.20 -30.51 5.45
CA PHE A 192 -51.07 -29.88 6.12
C PHE A 192 -50.04 -30.91 6.61
N SER A 193 -48.82 -30.82 6.10
CA SER A 193 -47.66 -31.55 6.60
C SER A 193 -46.68 -30.55 7.23
N ASP A 194 -46.20 -30.93 8.41
CA ASP A 194 -45.49 -30.12 9.41
C ASP A 194 -44.32 -29.26 8.86
N PRO A 195 -44.13 -27.99 9.28
CA PRO A 195 -42.93 -27.19 8.97
C PRO A 195 -41.60 -27.74 9.55
N GLY A 196 -41.63 -28.89 10.22
CA GLY A 196 -40.53 -29.43 11.04
C GLY A 196 -39.43 -30.25 10.36
N LEU A 197 -39.45 -30.44 9.03
CA LEU A 197 -38.46 -31.29 8.33
C LEU A 197 -37.48 -30.48 7.44
N PRO A 198 -36.16 -30.51 7.71
CA PRO A 198 -35.18 -29.71 6.97
C PRO A 198 -34.80 -30.30 5.59
N VAL A 199 -34.63 -29.41 4.61
CA VAL A 199 -34.22 -29.72 3.23
C VAL A 199 -32.74 -30.15 3.17
N GLN A 200 -32.43 -31.24 2.46
CA GLN A 200 -31.04 -31.67 2.25
C GLN A 200 -30.34 -30.88 1.12
N PRO A 201 -29.11 -30.38 1.32
CA PRO A 201 -28.30 -29.75 0.28
C PRO A 201 -27.46 -30.77 -0.51
N ARG A 202 -27.22 -30.47 -1.79
CA ARG A 202 -26.24 -31.19 -2.65
C ARG A 202 -24.87 -30.49 -2.62
N SER A 203 -23.80 -31.25 -2.84
CA SER A 203 -22.43 -30.73 -2.94
C SER A 203 -22.15 -30.01 -4.27
N MET A 204 -21.14 -29.14 -4.26
CA MET A 204 -20.61 -28.46 -5.44
C MET A 204 -19.30 -29.15 -5.84
N ASP A 205 -19.21 -29.57 -7.09
CA ASP A 205 -18.12 -30.36 -7.67
C ASP A 205 -17.09 -29.41 -8.31
N PRO A 206 -15.85 -29.34 -7.79
CA PRO A 206 -14.82 -28.41 -8.26
C PRO A 206 -14.22 -28.80 -9.62
N SER A 207 -14.61 -29.95 -10.20
CA SER A 207 -14.23 -30.33 -11.57
C SER A 207 -15.16 -29.78 -12.65
N LYS A 208 -16.25 -29.09 -12.27
CA LYS A 208 -17.25 -28.53 -13.20
C LYS A 208 -17.14 -27.03 -13.34
N ASP A 209 -17.33 -26.57 -14.58
CA ASP A 209 -17.35 -25.16 -14.96
C ASP A 209 -18.46 -24.38 -14.20
N LEU A 210 -18.19 -23.12 -13.84
CA LEU A 210 -19.08 -22.25 -13.07
C LEU A 210 -20.45 -22.05 -13.75
N ALA A 211 -20.49 -22.19 -15.08
CA ALA A 211 -21.72 -22.19 -15.87
C ALA A 211 -22.72 -23.26 -15.42
N ALA A 212 -22.26 -24.43 -14.96
CA ALA A 212 -23.11 -25.51 -14.45
C ALA A 212 -23.85 -25.14 -13.14
N TYR A 213 -23.35 -24.13 -12.42
CA TYR A 213 -23.99 -23.57 -11.22
C TYR A 213 -24.76 -22.27 -11.50
N GLY A 214 -24.94 -21.94 -12.79
CA GLY A 214 -25.82 -20.87 -13.25
C GLY A 214 -25.19 -19.48 -13.28
N TYR A 215 -23.92 -19.31 -12.91
CA TYR A 215 -23.19 -18.05 -13.14
C TYR A 215 -22.96 -17.84 -14.65
N GLY A 216 -23.22 -16.62 -15.15
CA GLY A 216 -23.12 -16.29 -16.58
C GLY A 216 -24.27 -16.85 -17.46
N SER A 217 -25.21 -17.62 -16.91
CA SER A 217 -26.38 -18.12 -17.66
C SER A 217 -27.34 -17.00 -18.05
N VAL A 218 -28.17 -17.22 -19.09
CA VAL A 218 -29.26 -16.31 -19.48
C VAL A 218 -30.18 -16.01 -18.29
N ALA A 219 -30.48 -17.01 -17.45
CA ALA A 219 -31.28 -16.84 -16.24
C ALA A 219 -30.59 -15.98 -15.14
N TRP A 220 -29.25 -15.94 -15.08
CA TRP A 220 -28.53 -15.00 -14.22
C TRP A 220 -28.59 -13.58 -14.80
N LYS A 221 -28.42 -13.44 -16.12
CA LYS A 221 -28.55 -12.15 -16.80
C LYS A 221 -29.97 -11.59 -16.66
N GLU A 222 -31.02 -12.39 -16.89
CA GLU A 222 -32.42 -12.01 -16.63
C GLU A 222 -32.66 -11.61 -15.18
N ARG A 223 -32.12 -12.32 -14.18
CA ARG A 223 -32.25 -11.90 -12.77
C ARG A 223 -31.60 -10.55 -12.52
N MET A 224 -30.45 -10.26 -13.15
CA MET A 224 -29.76 -8.99 -13.03
C MET A 224 -30.48 -7.85 -13.77
N GLU A 225 -31.03 -8.10 -14.97
CA GLU A 225 -31.89 -7.17 -15.70
C GLU A 225 -33.19 -6.87 -14.92
N THR A 226 -33.86 -7.91 -14.40
CA THR A 226 -35.07 -7.76 -13.56
C THR A 226 -34.78 -6.98 -12.27
N TRP A 227 -33.55 -7.07 -11.76
CA TRP A 227 -33.08 -6.27 -10.62
C TRP A 227 -32.78 -4.82 -11.02
N LYS A 228 -32.14 -4.57 -12.18
CA LYS A 228 -31.93 -3.22 -12.74
C LYS A 228 -33.27 -2.50 -12.99
N GLN A 229 -34.24 -3.18 -13.62
CA GLN A 229 -35.60 -2.66 -13.81
C GLN A 229 -36.35 -2.38 -12.49
N LYS A 230 -36.07 -3.15 -11.42
CA LYS A 230 -36.59 -2.84 -10.07
C LYS A 230 -35.93 -1.61 -9.46
N GLN A 231 -34.62 -1.39 -9.67
CA GLN A 231 -33.95 -0.16 -9.25
C GLN A 231 -34.49 1.06 -10.01
N GLU A 232 -34.69 0.97 -11.32
CA GLU A 232 -35.26 2.05 -12.13
C GLU A 232 -36.68 2.39 -11.66
N LYS A 233 -37.55 1.41 -11.43
CA LYS A 233 -38.89 1.66 -10.88
C LYS A 233 -38.86 2.30 -9.49
N LEU A 234 -37.89 1.95 -8.64
CA LEU A 234 -37.68 2.59 -7.33
C LEU A 234 -37.12 4.01 -7.43
N GLN A 235 -36.39 4.35 -8.51
CA GLN A 235 -35.95 5.72 -8.78
C GLN A 235 -37.08 6.57 -9.40
N VAL A 236 -37.90 6.00 -10.29
CA VAL A 236 -39.09 6.67 -10.84
C VAL A 236 -40.09 7.01 -9.73
N MET A 237 -40.40 6.08 -8.83
CA MET A 237 -41.24 6.36 -7.64
C MET A 237 -40.61 7.39 -6.67
N LYS A 238 -39.31 7.71 -6.80
CA LYS A 238 -38.66 8.77 -6.03
C LYS A 238 -38.74 10.14 -6.71
N ASN A 239 -38.93 10.18 -8.03
CA ASN A 239 -39.09 11.42 -8.78
C ASN A 239 -40.56 11.91 -8.83
N GLU A 240 -41.55 11.05 -8.55
CA GLU A 240 -42.98 11.44 -8.53
C GLU A 240 -43.44 12.13 -7.24
N ASN A 241 -42.64 12.11 -6.16
CA ASN A 241 -42.90 12.86 -4.93
C ASN A 241 -41.88 14.00 -4.74
N GLY A 242 -42.09 15.09 -5.46
CA GLY A 242 -41.35 16.34 -5.28
C GLY A 242 -41.75 17.10 -3.99
N ASP A 243 -40.81 17.92 -3.53
CA ASP A 243 -40.91 18.99 -2.53
C ASP A 243 -41.53 18.68 -1.16
N LYS A 244 -40.63 18.47 -0.18
CA LYS A 244 -40.70 19.13 1.14
C LYS A 244 -39.35 19.12 1.84
N ASP A 245 -38.89 20.31 2.24
CA ASP A 245 -37.67 20.54 3.03
C ASP A 245 -37.66 19.70 4.31
N TRP A 246 -36.56 18.99 4.55
CA TRP A 246 -36.16 18.51 5.87
C TRP A 246 -34.63 18.43 5.98
N ASP A 247 -34.02 19.53 6.45
CA ASP A 247 -32.75 19.45 7.16
C ASP A 247 -32.97 18.67 8.47
N ASN A 248 -32.62 17.38 8.49
CA ASN A 248 -32.39 16.64 9.72
C ASN A 248 -31.50 15.41 9.48
N ASP A 249 -30.52 15.21 10.35
CA ASP A 249 -29.58 14.08 10.29
C ASP A 249 -30.29 12.72 10.45
N GLY A 250 -30.53 12.04 9.34
CA GLY A 250 -31.05 10.68 9.31
C GLY A 250 -30.33 9.84 8.25
N GLU A 251 -29.48 8.90 8.68
CA GLU A 251 -28.82 7.94 7.79
C GLU A 251 -29.88 7.22 6.93
N LEU A 252 -29.90 7.51 5.62
CA LEU A 252 -30.68 6.74 4.66
C LEU A 252 -30.32 5.24 4.79
N PRO A 253 -31.31 4.33 4.83
CA PRO A 253 -31.05 2.91 5.04
C PRO A 253 -30.33 2.33 3.82
N ILE A 254 -29.00 2.25 3.91
CA ILE A 254 -28.18 1.40 3.04
C ILE A 254 -28.74 -0.02 3.15
N MET A 255 -29.10 -0.61 2.00
CA MET A 255 -29.67 -1.96 1.91
C MET A 255 -28.81 -3.00 2.64
N ASP A 256 -29.43 -4.07 3.12
CA ASP A 256 -28.84 -5.01 4.08
C ASP A 256 -27.53 -5.69 3.61
N GLU A 257 -27.37 -5.89 2.29
CA GLU A 257 -26.11 -6.37 1.68
C GLU A 257 -24.95 -5.38 1.90
N GLY A 258 -25.24 -4.09 1.86
CA GLY A 258 -24.31 -3.01 2.18
C GLY A 258 -23.93 -2.92 3.66
N ARG A 259 -24.50 -3.74 4.54
CA ARG A 259 -24.10 -3.90 5.95
C ARG A 259 -23.25 -5.14 6.22
N GLN A 260 -23.07 -6.04 5.25
CA GLN A 260 -22.27 -7.26 5.43
C GLN A 260 -20.80 -6.94 5.80
N PRO A 261 -20.13 -7.78 6.60
CA PRO A 261 -18.73 -7.56 6.94
C PRO A 261 -17.83 -7.69 5.70
N LEU A 262 -16.91 -6.74 5.53
CA LEU A 262 -15.91 -6.73 4.44
C LEU A 262 -14.78 -7.74 4.68
N SER A 263 -14.58 -8.12 5.94
CA SER A 263 -13.62 -9.14 6.35
C SER A 263 -14.17 -10.06 7.44
N ARG A 264 -13.68 -11.29 7.48
CA ARG A 264 -14.02 -12.28 8.52
C ARG A 264 -12.77 -12.67 9.30
N LYS A 265 -12.95 -12.90 10.60
CA LYS A 265 -11.94 -13.53 11.46
C LYS A 265 -12.26 -15.02 11.58
N MET A 266 -11.28 -15.84 11.22
CA MET A 266 -11.36 -17.29 11.24
C MET A 266 -10.48 -17.78 12.40
N PRO A 267 -11.04 -18.29 13.51
CA PRO A 267 -10.24 -18.95 14.53
C PRO A 267 -9.73 -20.29 13.98
N ILE A 268 -8.48 -20.64 14.30
CA ILE A 268 -7.94 -21.97 14.00
C ILE A 268 -8.86 -23.06 14.60
N PRO A 269 -9.15 -24.17 13.88
CA PRO A 269 -10.05 -25.21 14.35
C PRO A 269 -9.73 -25.71 15.76
N SER A 270 -10.76 -25.79 16.61
CA SER A 270 -10.64 -26.20 18.02
C SER A 270 -9.96 -27.57 18.20
N SER A 271 -10.14 -28.48 17.24
CA SER A 271 -9.50 -29.81 17.19
C SER A 271 -7.97 -29.77 17.06
N GLN A 272 -7.40 -28.69 16.51
CA GLN A 272 -5.96 -28.52 16.36
C GLN A 272 -5.36 -27.67 17.49
N ILE A 273 -6.03 -26.56 17.84
CA ILE A 273 -5.47 -25.59 18.80
C ILE A 273 -5.66 -25.99 20.28
N ASN A 274 -6.70 -26.75 20.63
CA ASN A 274 -6.90 -27.17 22.03
C ASN A 274 -5.84 -28.19 22.50
N PRO A 275 -5.47 -29.23 21.72
CA PRO A 275 -4.33 -30.09 22.06
C PRO A 275 -3.02 -29.33 22.23
N TYR A 276 -2.75 -28.34 21.37
CA TYR A 276 -1.56 -27.47 21.47
C TYR A 276 -1.54 -26.67 22.79
N ARG A 277 -2.67 -26.07 23.18
CA ARG A 277 -2.78 -25.38 24.49
C ARG A 277 -2.60 -26.34 25.67
N MET A 278 -3.15 -27.55 25.59
CA MET A 278 -2.99 -28.56 26.65
C MET A 278 -1.53 -28.98 26.80
N ILE A 279 -0.81 -29.28 25.70
CA ILE A 279 0.59 -29.70 25.80
C ILE A 279 1.51 -28.58 26.29
N ILE A 280 1.25 -27.31 25.95
CA ILE A 280 2.02 -26.17 26.49
C ILE A 280 1.87 -26.07 28.01
N ILE A 281 0.66 -26.24 28.55
CA ILE A 281 0.43 -26.20 30.00
C ILE A 281 1.06 -27.41 30.70
N ILE A 282 0.96 -28.61 30.11
CA ILE A 282 1.66 -29.79 30.63
C ILE A 282 3.17 -29.56 30.63
N ARG A 283 3.73 -29.03 29.54
CA ARG A 283 5.16 -28.69 29.42
C ARG A 283 5.58 -27.67 30.48
N LEU A 284 4.77 -26.63 30.75
CA LEU A 284 5.03 -25.64 31.80
C LEU A 284 5.10 -26.30 33.19
N VAL A 285 4.20 -27.24 33.49
CA VAL A 285 4.20 -28.01 34.75
C VAL A 285 5.44 -28.91 34.87
N VAL A 286 5.77 -29.65 33.79
CA VAL A 286 6.97 -30.51 33.74
C VAL A 286 8.25 -29.69 33.92
N VAL A 287 8.35 -28.53 33.26
CA VAL A 287 9.46 -27.57 33.42
C VAL A 287 9.56 -27.07 34.87
N GLY A 288 8.42 -26.81 35.53
CA GLY A 288 8.39 -26.44 36.96
C GLY A 288 8.97 -27.53 37.87
N PHE A 289 8.56 -28.79 37.68
CA PHE A 289 9.11 -29.93 38.44
C PHE A 289 10.58 -30.19 38.11
N PHE A 290 10.99 -30.04 36.86
CA PHE A 290 12.39 -30.12 36.43
C PHE A 290 13.28 -29.13 37.18
N PHE A 291 12.90 -27.84 37.23
CA PHE A 291 13.67 -26.84 37.99
C PHE A 291 13.65 -27.07 39.49
N HIS A 292 12.51 -27.46 40.04
CA HIS A 292 12.41 -27.81 41.46
C HIS A 292 13.40 -28.93 41.82
N TYR A 293 13.47 -29.99 41.01
CA TYR A 293 14.46 -31.05 41.17
C TYR A 293 15.91 -30.53 41.01
N ARG A 294 16.21 -29.78 39.93
CA ARG A 294 17.56 -29.28 39.63
C ARG A 294 18.11 -28.37 40.74
N VAL A 295 17.28 -27.49 41.31
CA VAL A 295 17.67 -26.56 42.39
C VAL A 295 17.87 -27.28 43.72
N LEU A 296 17.10 -28.33 44.01
CA LEU A 296 17.24 -29.12 45.25
C LEU A 296 18.43 -30.08 45.25
N HIS A 297 19.02 -30.38 44.10
CA HIS A 297 20.13 -31.33 43.96
C HIS A 297 21.39 -30.66 43.36
N PRO A 298 22.09 -29.79 44.12
CA PRO A 298 23.34 -29.18 43.69
C PRO A 298 24.49 -30.20 43.64
N VAL A 299 25.34 -30.10 42.61
CA VAL A 299 26.54 -30.93 42.48
C VAL A 299 27.72 -30.23 43.15
N ASN A 300 28.00 -30.58 44.40
CA ASN A 300 29.02 -29.90 45.21
C ASN A 300 30.45 -30.02 44.64
N ASP A 301 30.80 -31.14 44.00
CA ASP A 301 32.12 -31.34 43.37
C ASP A 301 32.35 -30.42 42.13
N ALA A 302 31.27 -29.95 41.52
CA ALA A 302 31.29 -29.16 40.29
C ALA A 302 30.38 -27.92 40.40
N TYR A 303 30.29 -27.32 41.59
CA TYR A 303 29.25 -26.32 41.91
C TYR A 303 29.19 -25.16 40.92
N ALA A 304 30.33 -24.66 40.44
CA ALA A 304 30.37 -23.59 39.44
C ALA A 304 29.77 -24.00 38.08
N LEU A 305 30.06 -25.22 37.60
CA LEU A 305 29.51 -25.75 36.35
C LEU A 305 28.00 -26.00 36.47
N TRP A 306 27.56 -26.56 37.60
CA TRP A 306 26.15 -26.74 37.93
C TRP A 306 25.41 -25.39 38.00
N LEU A 307 25.99 -24.38 38.67
CA LEU A 307 25.38 -23.07 38.82
C LEU A 307 25.21 -22.36 37.48
N VAL A 308 26.26 -22.36 36.63
CA VAL A 308 26.19 -21.81 35.27
C VAL A 308 25.12 -22.53 34.44
N SER A 309 25.08 -23.87 34.52
CA SER A 309 24.07 -24.69 33.84
C SER A 309 22.64 -24.32 34.25
N VAL A 310 22.36 -24.25 35.56
CA VAL A 310 21.02 -23.93 36.09
C VAL A 310 20.60 -22.49 35.73
N ILE A 311 21.53 -21.52 35.77
CA ILE A 311 21.25 -20.14 35.34
C ILE A 311 20.88 -20.08 33.84
N CYS A 312 21.61 -20.79 32.98
CA CYS A 312 21.32 -20.84 31.55
C CYS A 312 19.97 -21.53 31.28
N GLU A 313 19.69 -22.65 31.94
CA GLU A 313 18.40 -23.36 31.80
C GLU A 313 17.22 -22.48 32.24
N ILE A 314 17.33 -21.79 33.38
CA ILE A 314 16.30 -20.83 33.85
C ILE A 314 16.09 -19.73 32.81
N TRP A 315 17.15 -19.18 32.22
CA TRP A 315 17.02 -18.18 31.16
C TRP A 315 16.29 -18.72 29.93
N PHE A 316 16.63 -19.91 29.44
CA PHE A 316 15.94 -20.52 28.29
C PHE A 316 14.47 -20.80 28.60
N ALA A 317 14.12 -21.18 29.82
CA ALA A 317 12.73 -21.37 30.22
C ALA A 317 11.94 -20.06 30.24
N VAL A 318 12.54 -18.96 30.73
CA VAL A 318 11.93 -17.62 30.65
C VAL A 318 11.78 -17.18 29.19
N SER A 319 12.81 -17.35 28.37
CA SER A 319 12.77 -17.04 26.93
C SER A 319 11.68 -17.84 26.21
N TRP A 320 11.56 -19.13 26.50
CA TRP A 320 10.52 -20.01 25.95
C TRP A 320 9.10 -19.58 26.37
N ILE A 321 8.89 -19.21 27.65
CA ILE A 321 7.59 -18.70 28.12
C ILE A 321 7.21 -17.40 27.40
N LEU A 322 8.17 -16.48 27.24
CA LEU A 322 7.97 -15.20 26.54
C LEU A 322 7.66 -15.39 25.05
N ASP A 323 8.23 -16.41 24.42
CA ASP A 323 8.00 -16.75 23.01
C ASP A 323 6.67 -17.50 22.76
N GLN A 324 6.26 -18.39 23.67
CA GLN A 324 5.08 -19.24 23.47
C GLN A 324 3.76 -18.57 23.85
N PHE A 325 3.72 -17.76 24.90
CA PHE A 325 2.46 -17.13 25.32
C PHE A 325 1.83 -16.18 24.26
N PRO A 326 2.60 -15.44 23.45
CA PRO A 326 2.06 -14.73 22.29
C PRO A 326 1.38 -15.63 21.25
N LYS A 327 1.79 -16.90 21.13
CA LYS A 327 1.18 -17.89 20.21
C LYS A 327 -0.13 -18.51 20.72
N TRP A 328 -0.70 -18.03 21.85
CA TRP A 328 -1.85 -18.67 22.50
C TRP A 328 -3.18 -18.58 21.72
N LEU A 329 -3.35 -17.51 20.91
CA LEU A 329 -4.59 -17.18 20.20
C LEU A 329 -4.35 -16.94 18.70
N PRO A 330 -3.84 -17.92 17.92
CA PRO A 330 -3.67 -17.74 16.49
C PRO A 330 -5.02 -17.56 15.81
N ILE A 331 -5.10 -16.60 14.90
CA ILE A 331 -6.26 -16.39 14.02
C ILE A 331 -5.82 -16.18 12.58
N GLU A 332 -6.74 -16.45 11.67
CA GLU A 332 -6.62 -16.13 10.26
C GLU A 332 -7.75 -15.19 9.84
N ARG A 333 -7.63 -14.61 8.64
CA ARG A 333 -8.59 -13.64 8.13
C ARG A 333 -8.84 -13.80 6.65
N GLU A 334 -10.09 -13.60 6.28
CA GLU A 334 -10.56 -13.55 4.90
C GLU A 334 -11.05 -12.14 4.57
N THR A 335 -10.80 -11.70 3.34
CA THR A 335 -11.30 -10.44 2.76
C THR A 335 -12.28 -10.73 1.64
N TYR A 336 -13.38 -9.97 1.55
CA TYR A 336 -14.39 -10.14 0.50
C TYR A 336 -14.40 -8.93 -0.43
N LEU A 337 -13.55 -8.98 -1.46
CA LEU A 337 -13.34 -7.88 -2.41
C LEU A 337 -14.64 -7.46 -3.12
N ASP A 338 -15.47 -8.43 -3.50
CA ASP A 338 -16.75 -8.16 -4.20
C ASP A 338 -17.66 -7.27 -3.36
N ARG A 339 -17.66 -7.45 -2.02
CA ARG A 339 -18.44 -6.60 -1.09
C ARG A 339 -17.87 -5.19 -0.94
N LEU A 340 -16.56 -5.02 -1.11
CA LEU A 340 -15.93 -3.70 -1.12
C LEU A 340 -16.38 -2.94 -2.37
N SER A 341 -16.28 -3.57 -3.55
CA SER A 341 -16.69 -2.98 -4.82
C SER A 341 -18.20 -2.68 -4.84
N LEU A 342 -19.06 -3.63 -4.46
CA LEU A 342 -20.52 -3.39 -4.36
C LEU A 342 -20.90 -2.21 -3.44
N ARG A 343 -20.07 -1.89 -2.43
CA ARG A 343 -20.30 -0.79 -1.50
C ARG A 343 -19.79 0.55 -2.02
N TYR A 344 -18.55 0.59 -2.49
CA TYR A 344 -17.82 1.83 -2.79
C TYR A 344 -17.61 2.12 -4.29
N GLU A 345 -17.77 1.13 -5.18
CA GLU A 345 -17.62 1.24 -6.63
C GLU A 345 -18.96 0.93 -7.32
N LYS A 346 -19.91 1.86 -7.23
CA LYS A 346 -21.23 1.72 -7.87
C LYS A 346 -21.15 2.12 -9.34
N GLU A 347 -21.63 1.26 -10.24
CA GLU A 347 -21.74 1.56 -11.68
C GLU A 347 -22.41 2.92 -11.91
N GLY A 348 -21.83 3.75 -12.80
CA GLY A 348 -22.33 5.08 -13.12
C GLY A 348 -22.11 6.17 -12.06
N ARG A 349 -21.33 5.91 -11.00
CA ARG A 349 -20.96 6.92 -9.98
C ARG A 349 -19.44 6.98 -9.78
N PRO A 350 -18.86 8.13 -9.37
CA PRO A 350 -17.46 8.21 -9.00
C PRO A 350 -17.16 7.26 -7.83
N SER A 351 -15.99 6.62 -7.86
CA SER A 351 -15.58 5.67 -6.82
C SER A 351 -15.43 6.37 -5.47
N GLN A 352 -16.07 5.77 -4.46
CA GLN A 352 -16.02 6.19 -3.06
C GLN A 352 -14.87 5.52 -2.28
N LEU A 353 -13.96 4.82 -2.98
CA LEU A 353 -12.73 4.29 -2.41
C LEU A 353 -11.82 5.44 -1.92
N SER A 354 -11.22 5.27 -0.75
CA SER A 354 -10.31 6.28 -0.19
C SER A 354 -9.00 6.37 -0.98
N PRO A 355 -8.39 7.56 -1.11
CA PRO A 355 -7.06 7.70 -1.68
C PRO A 355 -5.99 6.95 -0.88
N ILE A 356 -4.92 6.54 -1.55
CA ILE A 356 -3.72 5.92 -0.97
C ILE A 356 -2.44 6.47 -1.63
N ASP A 357 -1.50 6.91 -0.82
CA ASP A 357 -0.13 7.24 -1.28
C ASP A 357 0.77 6.01 -1.04
N LEU A 358 1.55 5.59 -2.05
CA LEU A 358 2.55 4.53 -1.94
C LEU A 358 3.95 5.13 -1.90
N PHE A 359 4.74 4.76 -0.90
CA PHE A 359 6.06 5.29 -0.63
C PHE A 359 7.13 4.23 -0.91
N VAL A 360 8.08 4.56 -1.79
CA VAL A 360 9.29 3.78 -2.08
C VAL A 360 10.50 4.60 -1.65
N SER A 361 11.41 4.04 -0.86
CA SER A 361 12.68 4.67 -0.51
C SER A 361 13.86 3.94 -1.16
N THR A 362 14.76 4.69 -1.81
CA THR A 362 16.02 4.19 -2.37
C THR A 362 17.19 4.99 -1.76
N VAL A 363 18.31 4.33 -1.47
CA VAL A 363 19.46 4.93 -0.75
C VAL A 363 20.59 5.33 -1.70
N ASP A 364 20.93 4.44 -2.64
CA ASP A 364 22.10 4.59 -3.51
C ASP A 364 21.97 3.66 -4.73
N PRO A 365 21.92 4.18 -5.97
CA PRO A 365 21.73 3.34 -7.16
C PRO A 365 22.89 2.39 -7.46
N LEU A 366 24.06 2.56 -6.82
CA LEU A 366 25.17 1.60 -6.92
C LEU A 366 24.99 0.38 -6.01
N LYS A 367 24.15 0.49 -4.96
CA LYS A 367 23.80 -0.61 -4.05
C LYS A 367 22.47 -1.25 -4.41
N GLU A 368 21.53 -0.43 -4.84
CA GLU A 368 20.15 -0.79 -5.18
C GLU A 368 19.95 -0.50 -6.67
N PRO A 369 20.14 -1.48 -7.58
CA PRO A 369 20.20 -1.20 -9.01
C PRO A 369 18.92 -0.50 -9.52
N PRO A 370 19.00 0.59 -10.30
CA PRO A 370 17.83 1.37 -10.73
C PRO A 370 16.75 0.55 -11.42
N LEU A 371 17.13 -0.54 -12.11
CA LEU A 371 16.19 -1.47 -12.75
C LEU A 371 15.28 -2.17 -11.73
N VAL A 372 15.75 -2.45 -10.51
CA VAL A 372 14.94 -3.05 -9.44
C VAL A 372 13.92 -2.03 -8.93
N THR A 373 14.36 -0.82 -8.62
CA THR A 373 13.50 0.31 -8.23
C THR A 373 12.44 0.60 -9.32
N ALA A 374 12.84 0.61 -10.60
CA ALA A 374 11.94 0.77 -11.74
C ALA A 374 10.87 -0.33 -11.81
N ASN A 375 11.25 -1.61 -11.64
CA ASN A 375 10.31 -2.73 -11.60
C ASN A 375 9.29 -2.60 -10.45
N THR A 376 9.74 -2.15 -9.28
CA THR A 376 8.87 -1.87 -8.13
C THR A 376 7.89 -0.73 -8.43
N VAL A 377 8.36 0.40 -8.98
CA VAL A 377 7.51 1.53 -9.40
C VAL A 377 6.50 1.11 -10.47
N LEU A 378 6.90 0.34 -11.49
CA LEU A 378 6.00 -0.18 -12.52
C LEU A 378 4.92 -1.09 -11.94
N SER A 379 5.26 -1.90 -10.93
CA SER A 379 4.27 -2.74 -10.23
C SER A 379 3.24 -1.93 -9.45
N ILE A 380 3.63 -0.76 -8.92
CA ILE A 380 2.78 0.19 -8.19
C ILE A 380 1.85 0.94 -9.15
N LEU A 381 2.36 1.44 -10.28
CA LEU A 381 1.55 2.16 -11.28
C LEU A 381 0.52 1.26 -11.97
N ALA A 382 0.78 -0.05 -12.02
CA ALA A 382 -0.07 -1.05 -12.67
C ALA A 382 -1.05 -1.78 -11.72
N VAL A 383 -1.32 -1.27 -10.52
CA VAL A 383 -2.29 -1.86 -9.57
C VAL A 383 -3.75 -1.80 -10.06
N ASP A 384 -4.59 -2.68 -9.51
CA ASP A 384 -6.04 -2.63 -9.66
C ASP A 384 -6.65 -1.72 -8.58
N TYR A 385 -6.69 -0.42 -8.87
CA TYR A 385 -7.32 0.62 -8.06
C TYR A 385 -7.62 1.85 -8.95
N PRO A 386 -8.60 2.72 -8.62
CA PRO A 386 -8.87 3.94 -9.38
C PRO A 386 -7.65 4.86 -9.49
N VAL A 387 -7.37 5.37 -10.71
CA VAL A 387 -6.14 6.13 -11.02
C VAL A 387 -6.06 7.47 -10.29
N ASP A 388 -7.20 8.10 -10.05
CA ASP A 388 -7.35 9.34 -9.28
C ASP A 388 -7.16 9.16 -7.76
N LYS A 389 -7.11 7.90 -7.29
CA LYS A 389 -6.96 7.52 -5.88
C LYS A 389 -5.59 6.93 -5.54
N VAL A 390 -4.73 6.68 -6.53
CA VAL A 390 -3.36 6.17 -6.33
C VAL A 390 -2.35 7.27 -6.61
N SER A 391 -1.36 7.43 -5.73
CA SER A 391 -0.17 8.23 -6.01
C SER A 391 1.09 7.52 -5.51
N CYS A 392 2.11 7.43 -6.36
CA CYS A 392 3.40 6.83 -6.06
C CYS A 392 4.42 7.93 -5.75
N TYR A 393 5.10 7.81 -4.62
CA TYR A 393 6.18 8.70 -4.20
C TYR A 393 7.47 7.89 -4.08
N VAL A 394 8.53 8.36 -4.72
CA VAL A 394 9.87 7.77 -4.65
C VAL A 394 10.79 8.78 -3.96
N SER A 395 11.29 8.41 -2.78
CA SER A 395 12.33 9.17 -2.08
C SER A 395 13.70 8.64 -2.47
N ASP A 396 14.53 9.50 -3.07
CA ASP A 396 15.94 9.22 -3.30
C ASP A 396 16.78 9.89 -2.22
N ASP A 397 17.38 9.08 -1.35
CA ASP A 397 18.25 9.56 -0.29
C ASP A 397 19.70 9.76 -0.77
N GLY A 398 20.03 9.33 -1.99
CA GLY A 398 21.33 9.53 -2.64
C GLY A 398 21.40 10.79 -3.51
N ALA A 399 20.26 11.42 -3.83
CA ALA A 399 20.13 12.57 -4.74
C ALA A 399 20.85 12.36 -6.10
N ALA A 400 20.80 11.13 -6.62
CA ALA A 400 21.64 10.69 -7.73
C ALA A 400 20.94 10.92 -9.08
N MET A 401 21.63 11.59 -10.02
CA MET A 401 21.12 11.83 -11.37
C MET A 401 20.69 10.53 -12.07
N LEU A 402 21.42 9.41 -11.85
CA LEU A 402 21.07 8.09 -12.36
C LEU A 402 19.67 7.62 -11.92
N THR A 403 19.31 7.83 -10.65
CA THR A 403 17.97 7.49 -10.14
C THR A 403 16.90 8.32 -10.85
N PHE A 404 17.17 9.61 -11.04
CA PHE A 404 16.26 10.56 -11.70
C PHE A 404 16.07 10.23 -13.20
N GLU A 405 17.15 10.03 -13.96
CA GLU A 405 17.09 9.62 -15.39
C GLU A 405 16.39 8.26 -15.53
N ALA A 406 16.67 7.29 -14.65
CA ALA A 406 16.02 5.99 -14.67
C ALA A 406 14.51 6.07 -14.37
N LEU A 407 14.07 6.93 -13.44
CA LEU A 407 12.64 7.18 -13.21
C LEU A 407 11.96 7.85 -14.40
N SER A 408 12.66 8.75 -15.10
CA SER A 408 12.17 9.39 -16.33
C SER A 408 11.86 8.33 -17.41
N GLU A 409 12.83 7.49 -17.75
CA GLU A 409 12.66 6.33 -18.65
C GLU A 409 11.56 5.37 -18.19
N THR A 410 11.46 5.15 -16.87
CA THR A 410 10.43 4.29 -16.27
C THR A 410 9.03 4.87 -16.48
N SER A 411 8.88 6.21 -16.43
CA SER A 411 7.59 6.85 -16.65
C SER A 411 7.12 6.72 -18.10
N GLU A 412 8.03 6.81 -19.07
CA GLU A 412 7.75 6.61 -20.48
C GLU A 412 7.39 5.14 -20.79
N PHE A 413 8.11 4.18 -20.20
CA PHE A 413 7.75 2.76 -20.33
C PHE A 413 6.42 2.43 -19.63
N ALA A 414 6.10 3.08 -18.51
CA ALA A 414 4.82 2.88 -17.79
C ALA A 414 3.61 3.20 -18.68
N ARG A 415 3.70 4.22 -19.55
CA ARG A 415 2.64 4.59 -20.51
C ARG A 415 2.27 3.45 -21.47
N LYS A 416 3.21 2.55 -21.78
CA LYS A 416 2.99 1.34 -22.59
C LYS A 416 2.62 0.12 -21.72
N TRP A 417 3.27 -0.03 -20.57
CA TRP A 417 3.14 -1.21 -19.70
C TRP A 417 1.82 -1.27 -18.92
N VAL A 418 1.35 -0.15 -18.38
CA VAL A 418 0.14 -0.09 -17.54
C VAL A 418 -1.14 -0.48 -18.29
N PRO A 419 -1.46 0.06 -19.50
CA PRO A 419 -2.64 -0.38 -20.25
C PRO A 419 -2.58 -1.87 -20.59
N PHE A 420 -1.42 -2.37 -21.05
CA PHE A 420 -1.19 -3.81 -21.27
C PHE A 420 -1.44 -4.66 -20.02
N CYS A 421 -0.96 -4.23 -18.85
CA CYS A 421 -1.20 -4.92 -17.57
C CYS A 421 -2.68 -5.03 -17.22
N LYS A 422 -3.41 -3.91 -17.35
CA LYS A 422 -4.83 -3.83 -16.99
C LYS A 422 -5.69 -4.61 -17.99
N LYS A 423 -5.51 -4.37 -19.30
CA LYS A 423 -6.23 -5.02 -20.40
C LYS A 423 -6.18 -6.56 -20.35
N PHE A 424 -5.02 -7.13 -20.06
CA PHE A 424 -4.84 -8.59 -20.01
C PHE A 424 -4.85 -9.19 -18.61
N SER A 425 -5.03 -8.38 -17.56
CA SER A 425 -4.93 -8.80 -16.15
C SER A 425 -3.74 -9.72 -15.91
N ILE A 426 -2.53 -9.24 -16.21
CA ILE A 426 -1.30 -10.00 -16.04
C ILE A 426 -0.84 -9.93 -14.59
N GLU A 427 -0.19 -10.97 -14.09
CA GLU A 427 0.42 -10.96 -12.75
C GLU A 427 1.66 -11.87 -12.72
N PRO A 428 2.79 -11.46 -12.09
CA PRO A 428 2.99 -10.22 -11.33
C PRO A 428 2.98 -8.96 -12.20
N ARG A 429 2.85 -7.79 -11.57
CA ARG A 429 2.84 -6.48 -12.26
C ARG A 429 4.24 -5.92 -12.54
N ALA A 430 5.29 -6.51 -11.94
CA ALA A 430 6.68 -6.19 -12.23
C ALA A 430 7.17 -6.94 -13.49
N PRO A 431 7.63 -6.26 -14.55
CA PRO A 431 7.93 -6.88 -15.84
C PRO A 431 9.11 -7.86 -15.83
N GLU A 432 10.21 -7.58 -15.11
CA GLU A 432 11.36 -8.51 -15.01
C GLU A 432 10.90 -9.87 -14.49
N PHE A 433 10.19 -9.86 -13.36
CA PHE A 433 9.70 -11.07 -12.70
C PHE A 433 8.56 -11.75 -13.47
N TYR A 434 7.79 -11.02 -14.28
CA TYR A 434 6.79 -11.60 -15.19
C TYR A 434 7.44 -12.28 -16.40
N PHE A 435 8.37 -11.62 -17.09
CA PHE A 435 9.01 -12.17 -18.28
C PHE A 435 10.06 -13.26 -17.98
N ALA A 436 10.60 -13.30 -16.76
CA ALA A 436 11.50 -14.36 -16.28
C ALA A 436 10.76 -15.66 -15.88
N GLN A 437 9.43 -15.64 -15.71
CA GLN A 437 8.69 -16.85 -15.33
C GLN A 437 8.66 -17.88 -16.46
N LYS A 438 9.04 -19.12 -16.12
CA LYS A 438 8.98 -20.30 -16.99
C LYS A 438 7.62 -21.02 -16.95
N ILE A 439 6.59 -20.35 -16.44
CA ILE A 439 5.22 -20.86 -16.38
C ILE A 439 4.56 -20.65 -17.75
N ASP A 440 3.61 -21.52 -18.13
CA ASP A 440 2.79 -21.29 -19.31
C ASP A 440 2.00 -19.97 -19.16
N TYR A 441 2.37 -18.99 -19.97
CA TYR A 441 1.82 -17.64 -19.98
C TYR A 441 0.54 -17.53 -20.82
N LEU A 442 0.15 -18.58 -21.55
CA LEU A 442 -1.12 -18.66 -22.29
C LEU A 442 -2.26 -19.20 -21.41
N LYS A 443 -1.94 -19.81 -20.27
CA LYS A 443 -2.91 -20.34 -19.33
C LYS A 443 -3.91 -19.25 -18.91
N ASP A 444 -5.20 -19.59 -19.00
CA ASP A 444 -6.34 -18.74 -18.64
C ASP A 444 -6.44 -17.42 -19.46
N LYS A 445 -5.78 -17.32 -20.63
CA LYS A 445 -5.83 -16.15 -21.52
C LYS A 445 -6.71 -16.40 -22.74
N VAL A 446 -7.92 -15.82 -22.71
CA VAL A 446 -8.95 -15.96 -23.77
C VAL A 446 -8.84 -14.94 -24.92
N VAL A 447 -8.02 -13.89 -24.79
CA VAL A 447 -8.00 -12.77 -25.75
C VAL A 447 -7.08 -13.09 -26.95
N PRO A 448 -7.58 -13.15 -28.20
CA PRO A 448 -6.77 -13.58 -29.35
C PRO A 448 -5.53 -12.71 -29.64
N SER A 449 -5.61 -11.40 -29.40
CA SER A 449 -4.50 -10.48 -29.66
C SER A 449 -3.33 -10.60 -28.68
N PHE A 450 -3.54 -11.26 -27.52
CA PHE A 450 -2.57 -11.36 -26.44
C PHE A 450 -1.20 -11.88 -26.89
N VAL A 451 -1.15 -12.88 -27.79
CA VAL A 451 0.11 -13.47 -28.26
C VAL A 451 0.91 -12.51 -29.17
N LYS A 452 0.23 -11.58 -29.88
CA LYS A 452 0.87 -10.53 -30.66
C LYS A 452 1.34 -9.40 -29.75
N GLU A 453 0.46 -8.89 -28.90
CA GLU A 453 0.72 -7.77 -28.00
C GLU A 453 1.80 -8.11 -26.96
N ARG A 454 1.77 -9.31 -26.34
CA ARG A 454 2.81 -9.77 -25.41
C ARG A 454 4.19 -9.86 -26.08
N ARG A 455 4.26 -10.25 -27.35
CA ARG A 455 5.53 -10.32 -28.10
C ARG A 455 6.07 -8.92 -28.43
N ALA A 456 5.20 -7.96 -28.75
CA ALA A 456 5.60 -6.56 -28.89
C ALA A 456 6.09 -5.98 -27.55
N MET A 457 5.29 -6.11 -26.50
CA MET A 457 5.60 -5.62 -25.15
C MET A 457 6.88 -6.22 -24.56
N LYS A 458 7.20 -7.48 -24.89
CA LYS A 458 8.50 -8.05 -24.49
C LYS A 458 9.68 -7.33 -25.16
N ARG A 459 9.60 -6.99 -26.45
CA ARG A 459 10.70 -6.26 -27.14
C ARG A 459 10.89 -4.88 -26.53
N GLU A 460 9.79 -4.15 -26.37
CA GLU A 460 9.76 -2.84 -25.68
C GLU A 460 10.40 -2.90 -24.28
N TYR A 461 10.17 -3.99 -23.53
CA TYR A 461 10.79 -4.18 -22.22
C TYR A 461 12.30 -4.47 -22.29
N GLU A 462 12.76 -5.31 -23.22
CA GLU A 462 14.20 -5.56 -23.39
C GLU A 462 14.93 -4.29 -23.89
N GLU A 463 14.31 -3.49 -24.75
CA GLU A 463 14.84 -2.18 -25.18
C GLU A 463 14.91 -1.17 -24.02
N PHE A 464 13.85 -1.08 -23.20
CA PHE A 464 13.86 -0.30 -21.96
C PHE A 464 15.00 -0.75 -21.02
N LYS A 465 15.19 -2.06 -20.83
CA LYS A 465 16.28 -2.62 -20.03
C LYS A 465 17.66 -2.26 -20.58
N VAL A 466 17.84 -2.23 -21.90
CA VAL A 466 19.08 -1.76 -22.55
C VAL A 466 19.30 -0.27 -22.28
N ARG A 467 18.26 0.59 -22.38
CA ARG A 467 18.39 2.03 -22.06
C ARG A 467 18.77 2.27 -20.60
N ILE A 468 18.12 1.59 -19.64
CA ILE A 468 18.50 1.65 -18.22
C ILE A 468 19.95 1.20 -18.00
N ASN A 469 20.38 0.11 -18.64
CA ASN A 469 21.78 -0.35 -18.53
C ASN A 469 22.78 0.66 -19.13
N ALA A 470 22.42 1.36 -20.21
CA ALA A 470 23.24 2.42 -20.78
C ALA A 470 23.36 3.62 -19.82
N LEU A 471 22.29 4.01 -19.12
CA LEU A 471 22.34 5.03 -18.07
C LEU A 471 23.24 4.60 -16.90
N VAL A 472 23.13 3.35 -16.44
CA VAL A 472 24.01 2.80 -15.38
C VAL A 472 25.49 2.83 -15.81
N ALA A 473 25.80 2.48 -17.06
CA ALA A 473 27.16 2.53 -17.60
C ALA A 473 27.69 3.97 -17.77
N LYS A 474 26.82 4.91 -18.17
CA LYS A 474 27.13 6.36 -18.21
C LYS A 474 27.45 6.89 -16.81
N ALA A 475 26.62 6.54 -15.81
CA ALA A 475 26.75 7.00 -14.43
C ALA A 475 28.05 6.56 -13.71
N GLN A 476 28.71 5.49 -14.18
CA GLN A 476 30.03 5.09 -13.67
C GLN A 476 31.15 6.08 -14.03
N LYS A 477 30.94 6.94 -15.03
CA LYS A 477 31.91 7.95 -15.50
C LYS A 477 31.45 9.33 -15.05
N VAL A 478 31.71 9.67 -13.79
CA VAL A 478 31.41 11.00 -13.23
C VAL A 478 32.25 12.07 -13.95
N PRO A 479 31.65 13.13 -14.53
CA PRO A 479 32.41 14.23 -15.11
C PRO A 479 33.14 15.06 -14.02
N GLU A 480 34.28 15.65 -14.35
CA GLU A 480 35.05 16.48 -13.41
C GLU A 480 34.29 17.75 -12.96
N GLU A 481 33.50 18.33 -13.86
CA GLU A 481 32.63 19.49 -13.58
C GLU A 481 31.30 19.10 -12.90
N GLY A 482 31.12 17.82 -12.58
CA GLY A 482 29.89 17.26 -12.02
C GLY A 482 28.84 16.93 -13.09
N TRP A 483 27.67 16.46 -12.64
CA TRP A 483 26.56 16.15 -13.53
C TRP A 483 25.86 17.43 -14.03
N THR A 484 25.47 17.42 -15.30
CA THR A 484 24.65 18.43 -15.95
C THR A 484 23.36 17.81 -16.47
N MET A 485 22.27 18.57 -16.40
CA MET A 485 20.95 18.17 -16.89
C MET A 485 20.84 18.39 -18.40
N GLN A 486 19.77 17.87 -19.01
CA GLN A 486 19.55 17.93 -20.46
C GLN A 486 19.40 19.38 -20.99
N ASP A 487 18.97 20.31 -20.14
CA ASP A 487 18.87 21.75 -20.43
C ASP A 487 20.18 22.53 -20.18
N GLY A 488 21.28 21.83 -19.88
CA GLY A 488 22.59 22.41 -19.61
C GLY A 488 22.78 22.96 -18.19
N THR A 489 21.77 22.89 -17.31
CA THR A 489 21.91 23.32 -15.91
C THR A 489 22.74 22.31 -15.08
N PRO A 490 23.50 22.75 -14.06
CA PRO A 490 24.21 21.83 -13.17
C PRO A 490 23.22 21.08 -12.27
N TRP A 491 23.43 19.77 -12.10
CA TRP A 491 22.60 18.92 -11.25
C TRP A 491 22.64 19.39 -9.79
N PRO A 492 21.50 19.75 -9.15
CA PRO A 492 21.51 20.28 -7.79
C PRO A 492 22.01 19.29 -6.74
N GLY A 493 21.89 17.98 -7.01
CA GLY A 493 22.36 16.89 -6.15
C GLY A 493 23.84 16.53 -6.31
N ASN A 494 24.67 17.33 -7.00
CA ASN A 494 26.09 17.01 -7.25
C ASN A 494 26.91 16.75 -5.97
N ASN A 495 26.51 17.32 -4.83
CA ASN A 495 27.07 16.97 -3.51
C ASN A 495 26.01 16.26 -2.65
N VAL A 496 26.18 14.95 -2.46
CA VAL A 496 25.27 14.10 -1.67
C VAL A 496 25.15 14.54 -0.19
N ARG A 497 26.10 15.33 0.34
CA ARG A 497 26.07 15.85 1.72
C ARG A 497 25.57 17.29 1.84
N ASP A 498 25.48 18.03 0.74
CA ASP A 498 25.08 19.44 0.70
C ASP A 498 24.32 19.73 -0.60
N HIS A 499 23.01 19.49 -0.59
CA HIS A 499 22.13 19.73 -1.73
C HIS A 499 20.74 20.22 -1.27
N PRO A 500 20.08 21.08 -2.07
CA PRO A 500 18.72 21.52 -1.79
C PRO A 500 17.71 20.37 -1.90
N GLY A 501 16.55 20.54 -1.26
CA GLY A 501 15.40 19.67 -1.51
C GLY A 501 14.91 19.82 -2.96
N MET A 502 14.59 18.70 -3.59
CA MET A 502 14.14 18.61 -4.98
C MET A 502 12.82 17.84 -5.08
N ILE A 503 11.89 18.31 -5.92
CA ILE A 503 10.62 17.64 -6.22
C ILE A 503 10.37 17.65 -7.73
N GLN A 504 9.97 16.51 -8.29
CA GLN A 504 9.48 16.37 -9.66
C GLN A 504 8.17 15.56 -9.64
N VAL A 505 7.23 15.92 -10.51
CA VAL A 505 6.07 15.06 -10.85
C VAL A 505 6.26 14.58 -12.28
N PHE A 506 6.26 13.27 -12.51
CA PHE A 506 6.46 12.67 -13.84
C PHE A 506 5.15 12.29 -14.53
N LEU A 507 4.20 11.72 -13.78
CA LEU A 507 2.90 11.25 -14.28
C LEU A 507 1.75 11.83 -13.47
N GLY A 508 0.53 11.74 -14.01
CA GLY A 508 -0.73 12.20 -13.41
C GLY A 508 -1.57 12.96 -14.44
N GLN A 509 -2.62 13.65 -13.98
CA GLN A 509 -3.52 14.54 -14.76
C GLN A 509 -2.83 15.55 -15.69
N SER A 510 -1.54 15.78 -15.50
CA SER A 510 -0.74 16.82 -16.15
C SER A 510 0.59 16.29 -16.71
N GLY A 511 0.75 14.96 -16.81
CA GLY A 511 1.95 14.26 -17.29
C GLY A 511 1.69 13.30 -18.45
N GLY A 512 0.71 13.66 -19.28
CA GLY A 512 0.31 12.88 -20.45
C GLY A 512 -0.54 11.65 -20.12
N HIS A 513 -1.27 11.21 -21.15
CA HIS A 513 -2.11 10.01 -21.10
C HIS A 513 -1.31 8.74 -21.46
N ASP A 514 -1.84 7.57 -21.18
CA ASP A 514 -1.33 6.30 -21.71
C ASP A 514 -1.54 6.18 -23.24
N THR A 515 -1.10 5.07 -23.84
CA THR A 515 -1.26 4.83 -25.29
C THR A 515 -2.71 4.78 -25.76
N ASP A 516 -3.64 4.58 -24.83
CA ASP A 516 -5.06 4.36 -25.08
C ASP A 516 -5.89 5.61 -24.71
N GLY A 517 -5.22 6.72 -24.33
CA GLY A 517 -5.84 8.01 -23.98
C GLY A 517 -6.27 8.18 -22.52
N ASN A 518 -5.93 7.25 -21.62
CA ASN A 518 -6.36 7.29 -20.22
C ASN A 518 -5.33 7.95 -19.28
N GLU A 519 -5.78 8.47 -18.14
CA GLU A 519 -4.90 8.98 -17.09
C GLU A 519 -4.14 7.85 -16.37
N LEU A 520 -2.89 8.15 -15.98
CA LEU A 520 -2.02 7.27 -15.19
C LEU A 520 -1.93 7.77 -13.74
N PRO A 521 -1.70 6.87 -12.75
CA PRO A 521 -1.45 7.28 -11.37
C PRO A 521 -0.28 8.25 -11.26
N ARG A 522 -0.38 9.22 -10.34
CA ARG A 522 0.66 10.24 -10.16
C ARG A 522 1.97 9.61 -9.71
N LEU A 523 3.09 9.98 -10.34
CA LEU A 523 4.44 9.60 -9.91
C LEU A 523 5.20 10.85 -9.46
N VAL A 524 5.63 10.89 -8.19
CA VAL A 524 6.36 12.00 -7.59
C VAL A 524 7.75 11.53 -7.16
N TYR A 525 8.80 12.16 -7.65
CA TYR A 525 10.17 12.01 -7.16
C TYR A 525 10.44 13.10 -6.12
N VAL A 526 11.08 12.71 -5.02
CA VAL A 526 11.45 13.60 -3.91
C VAL A 526 12.88 13.29 -3.49
N SER A 527 13.73 14.31 -3.49
CA SER A 527 14.99 14.32 -2.75
C SER A 527 14.86 15.32 -1.61
N ARG A 528 15.04 14.88 -0.37
CA ARG A 528 15.04 15.77 0.79
C ARG A 528 16.26 16.71 0.78
N GLU A 529 16.20 17.84 1.46
CA GLU A 529 17.39 18.66 1.67
C GLU A 529 18.36 17.95 2.62
N LYS A 530 19.66 18.03 2.32
CA LYS A 530 20.75 17.54 3.17
C LYS A 530 21.84 18.60 3.28
N ARG A 531 22.36 18.79 4.50
CA ARG A 531 23.40 19.77 4.83
C ARG A 531 24.46 19.18 5.75
N PRO A 532 25.74 19.61 5.66
CA PRO A 532 26.76 19.23 6.64
C PRO A 532 26.37 19.67 8.06
N GLY A 533 26.54 18.79 9.04
CA GLY A 533 26.24 19.06 10.45
C GLY A 533 24.81 18.74 10.91
N PHE A 534 23.89 18.43 9.99
CA PHE A 534 22.56 17.90 10.33
C PHE A 534 22.56 16.36 10.35
N ASP A 535 21.81 15.75 11.27
CA ASP A 535 21.47 14.33 11.19
C ASP A 535 20.22 14.17 10.32
N HIS A 536 20.25 13.19 9.42
CA HIS A 536 19.19 12.92 8.46
C HIS A 536 18.41 11.64 8.79
N HIS A 537 18.84 10.86 9.80
CA HIS A 537 18.10 9.68 10.32
C HIS A 537 17.74 8.59 9.28
N LYS A 538 18.49 8.51 8.17
CA LYS A 538 18.37 7.47 7.12
C LYS A 538 16.91 7.30 6.65
N LYS A 539 16.45 6.04 6.48
CA LYS A 539 15.10 5.66 6.05
C LYS A 539 14.00 6.31 6.90
N ALA A 540 14.14 6.36 8.22
CA ALA A 540 13.14 6.97 9.10
C ALA A 540 12.87 8.45 8.75
N GLY A 541 13.93 9.23 8.52
CA GLY A 541 13.82 10.63 8.13
C GLY A 541 13.29 10.81 6.70
N ALA A 542 13.71 9.96 5.75
CA ALA A 542 13.17 9.94 4.39
C ALA A 542 11.65 9.67 4.38
N MET A 543 11.20 8.66 5.13
CA MET A 543 9.78 8.33 5.29
C MET A 543 8.99 9.47 5.95
N ASN A 544 9.55 10.14 6.96
CA ASN A 544 8.91 11.30 7.59
C ASN A 544 8.80 12.51 6.64
N ALA A 545 9.82 12.78 5.83
CA ALA A 545 9.76 13.79 4.76
C ALA A 545 8.67 13.45 3.72
N LEU A 546 8.55 12.18 3.31
CA LEU A 546 7.47 11.70 2.44
C LEU A 546 6.07 11.91 3.05
N VAL A 547 5.87 11.62 4.35
CA VAL A 547 4.57 11.88 5.02
C VAL A 547 4.18 13.35 4.93
N ARG A 548 5.14 14.26 5.16
CA ARG A 548 4.90 15.71 5.14
C ARG A 548 4.60 16.22 3.74
N VAL A 549 5.45 15.89 2.76
CA VAL A 549 5.28 16.37 1.38
C VAL A 549 4.00 15.82 0.74
N SER A 550 3.65 14.54 0.98
CA SER A 550 2.41 13.98 0.42
C SER A 550 1.15 14.57 1.09
N ALA A 551 1.22 15.00 2.37
CA ALA A 551 0.12 15.74 3.00
C ALA A 551 -0.14 17.12 2.34
N VAL A 552 0.86 17.74 1.72
CA VAL A 552 0.69 19.00 0.99
C VAL A 552 0.18 18.74 -0.44
N LEU A 553 0.61 17.64 -1.08
CA LEU A 553 0.37 17.38 -2.50
C LEU A 553 -0.88 16.54 -2.84
N THR A 554 -1.26 15.59 -1.99
CA THR A 554 -2.40 14.66 -2.21
C THR A 554 -3.26 14.44 -0.97
N ASN A 555 -2.64 14.43 0.22
CA ASN A 555 -3.25 14.19 1.52
C ASN A 555 -4.12 12.92 1.56
N ALA A 556 -3.58 11.78 1.12
CA ALA A 556 -4.29 10.51 1.23
C ALA A 556 -4.42 10.07 2.71
N PRO A 557 -5.59 9.62 3.19
CA PRO A 557 -5.77 9.17 4.58
C PRO A 557 -5.01 7.86 4.89
N TYR A 558 -4.61 7.12 3.86
CA TYR A 558 -3.87 5.87 3.95
C TYR A 558 -2.55 5.93 3.20
N LEU A 559 -1.50 5.31 3.75
CA LEU A 559 -0.14 5.28 3.20
C LEU A 559 0.35 3.84 3.12
N LEU A 560 0.97 3.43 2.00
CA LEU A 560 1.55 2.10 1.85
C LEU A 560 3.06 2.23 1.69
N ASN A 561 3.85 1.60 2.55
CA ASN A 561 5.29 1.66 2.44
C ASN A 561 5.88 0.39 1.80
N LEU A 562 6.84 0.57 0.89
CA LEU A 562 7.60 -0.48 0.24
C LEU A 562 9.09 -0.14 0.20
N ASP A 563 9.92 -1.17 0.34
CA ASP A 563 11.33 -1.08 0.01
C ASP A 563 11.54 -1.21 -1.51
N CYS A 564 12.64 -0.65 -2.03
CA CYS A 564 12.92 -0.62 -3.47
C CYS A 564 13.02 -2.02 -4.09
N ASP A 565 13.39 -3.04 -3.31
CA ASP A 565 13.47 -4.45 -3.69
C ASP A 565 12.14 -5.22 -3.58
N HIS A 566 11.06 -4.62 -3.06
CA HIS A 566 9.75 -5.24 -2.84
C HIS A 566 8.67 -4.71 -3.79
N TYR A 567 8.18 -5.57 -4.67
CA TYR A 567 7.18 -5.24 -5.68
C TYR A 567 5.79 -5.87 -5.40
N ILE A 568 4.76 -5.36 -6.08
CA ILE A 568 3.39 -5.84 -5.96
C ILE A 568 3.17 -7.07 -6.87
N ASN A 569 2.99 -8.24 -6.24
CA ASN A 569 2.78 -9.51 -6.93
C ASN A 569 1.29 -9.84 -7.15
N ASN A 570 0.41 -9.46 -6.22
CA ASN A 570 -1.05 -9.53 -6.38
C ASN A 570 -1.59 -8.11 -6.58
N SER A 571 -2.19 -7.85 -7.75
CA SER A 571 -2.70 -6.53 -8.12
C SER A 571 -3.84 -6.03 -7.23
N LYS A 572 -4.49 -6.91 -6.47
CA LYS A 572 -5.61 -6.63 -5.56
C LYS A 572 -5.18 -6.35 -4.11
N ALA A 573 -3.89 -6.41 -3.78
CA ALA A 573 -3.37 -6.23 -2.42
C ALA A 573 -3.84 -4.92 -1.74
N ILE A 574 -3.96 -3.82 -2.49
CA ILE A 574 -4.49 -2.54 -1.97
C ILE A 574 -5.96 -2.70 -1.58
N ARG A 575 -6.79 -3.32 -2.43
CA ARG A 575 -8.22 -3.58 -2.17
C ARG A 575 -8.41 -4.46 -0.94
N GLU A 576 -7.56 -5.46 -0.75
CA GLU A 576 -7.54 -6.32 0.46
C GLU A 576 -7.24 -5.50 1.72
N GLY A 577 -6.25 -4.60 1.68
CA GLY A 577 -5.97 -3.66 2.77
C GLY A 577 -7.16 -2.76 3.08
N MET A 578 -7.83 -2.23 2.05
CA MET A 578 -9.01 -1.37 2.20
C MET A 578 -10.22 -2.09 2.80
N CYS A 579 -10.38 -3.40 2.56
CA CYS A 579 -11.42 -4.19 3.23
C CYS A 579 -11.33 -4.15 4.76
N PHE A 580 -10.12 -3.93 5.32
CA PHE A 580 -9.94 -3.73 6.75
C PHE A 580 -9.97 -2.26 7.16
N MET A 581 -9.35 -1.37 6.39
CA MET A 581 -9.18 0.05 6.76
C MET A 581 -10.47 0.85 6.63
N MET A 582 -11.33 0.51 5.65
CA MET A 582 -12.62 1.16 5.38
C MET A 582 -13.81 0.46 6.06
N ASP A 583 -13.60 -0.66 6.78
CA ASP A 583 -14.68 -1.33 7.52
C ASP A 583 -15.26 -0.39 8.60
N PRO A 584 -16.57 -0.04 8.57
CA PRO A 584 -17.15 0.92 9.53
C PRO A 584 -17.08 0.48 10.99
N LEU A 585 -17.04 -0.83 11.26
CA LEU A 585 -17.04 -1.44 12.59
C LEU A 585 -15.62 -1.69 13.10
N LEU A 586 -14.74 -2.23 12.24
CA LEU A 586 -13.39 -2.64 12.61
C LEU A 586 -12.34 -1.57 12.27
N GLY A 587 -12.45 -0.94 11.10
CA GLY A 587 -11.42 -0.09 10.49
C GLY A 587 -11.06 1.16 11.29
N LYS A 588 -12.01 1.75 12.02
CA LYS A 588 -11.81 2.96 12.85
C LYS A 588 -10.72 2.81 13.93
N LYS A 589 -10.37 1.58 14.33
CA LYS A 589 -9.28 1.30 15.29
C LYS A 589 -8.02 0.70 14.67
N VAL A 590 -8.00 0.50 13.35
CA VAL A 590 -6.85 -0.07 12.65
C VAL A 590 -5.84 1.04 12.37
N CYS A 591 -4.61 0.89 12.89
CA CYS A 591 -3.49 1.77 12.55
C CYS A 591 -2.74 1.30 11.31
N TYR A 592 -2.55 -0.02 11.15
CA TYR A 592 -1.96 -0.58 9.94
C TYR A 592 -2.39 -2.02 9.64
N VAL A 593 -2.34 -2.39 8.37
CA VAL A 593 -2.46 -3.76 7.86
C VAL A 593 -1.08 -4.21 7.36
N GLN A 594 -0.49 -5.20 8.03
CA GLN A 594 0.79 -5.80 7.65
C GLN A 594 0.52 -7.05 6.80
N PHE A 595 1.24 -7.17 5.69
CA PHE A 595 1.25 -8.37 4.84
C PHE A 595 2.52 -9.20 5.10
N PRO A 596 2.52 -10.52 4.83
CA PRO A 596 3.73 -11.35 4.87
C PRO A 596 4.74 -10.88 3.82
N GLN A 597 6.00 -10.73 4.24
CA GLN A 597 7.10 -10.62 3.29
C GLN A 597 7.40 -12.02 2.75
N ARG A 598 7.47 -12.14 1.42
CA ARG A 598 7.88 -13.36 0.72
C ARG A 598 8.98 -12.99 -0.26
N PHE A 599 9.93 -13.88 -0.48
CA PHE A 599 11.05 -13.62 -1.39
C PHE A 599 11.09 -14.61 -2.55
N ASP A 600 11.52 -14.13 -3.70
CA ASP A 600 11.88 -14.94 -4.86
C ASP A 600 13.39 -15.18 -4.92
N GLY A 601 13.83 -16.06 -5.83
CA GLY A 601 15.26 -16.40 -6.01
C GLY A 601 15.84 -17.38 -4.97
N ILE A 602 15.01 -17.92 -4.06
CA ILE A 602 15.45 -18.88 -3.04
C ILE A 602 15.64 -20.27 -3.66
N ASP A 603 16.81 -20.88 -3.45
CA ASP A 603 17.09 -22.27 -3.87
C ASP A 603 16.17 -23.28 -3.16
N ARG A 604 15.97 -24.44 -3.80
CA ARG A 604 15.18 -25.57 -3.26
C ARG A 604 15.62 -26.00 -1.87
N HIS A 605 16.91 -25.89 -1.55
CA HIS A 605 17.45 -26.30 -0.24
C HIS A 605 17.32 -25.22 0.85
N ASP A 606 17.02 -23.96 0.51
CA ASP A 606 16.98 -22.78 1.39
C ASP A 606 17.91 -22.87 2.62
N ARG A 607 19.21 -23.09 2.37
CA ARG A 607 20.19 -23.36 3.44
C ARG A 607 20.36 -22.17 4.40
N TYR A 608 19.97 -20.96 3.99
CA TYR A 608 20.05 -19.74 4.81
C TYR A 608 18.72 -19.38 5.50
N ALA A 609 17.72 -20.27 5.41
CA ALA A 609 16.38 -20.09 5.99
C ALA A 609 15.75 -18.72 5.65
N ASN A 610 15.99 -18.22 4.43
CA ASN A 610 15.62 -16.86 4.02
C ASN A 610 14.10 -16.66 3.97
N ARG A 611 13.31 -17.74 3.84
CA ARG A 611 11.83 -17.67 3.87
C ARG A 611 11.26 -17.20 5.22
N ASN A 612 11.96 -17.46 6.33
CA ASN A 612 11.53 -17.12 7.69
C ASN A 612 10.06 -17.49 8.00
N THR A 613 9.61 -18.68 7.57
CA THR A 613 8.19 -19.10 7.65
C THR A 613 7.68 -19.23 9.07
N VAL A 614 8.53 -19.62 10.04
CA VAL A 614 8.16 -19.65 11.46
C VAL A 614 7.73 -18.26 11.97
N PHE A 615 8.44 -17.20 11.59
CA PHE A 615 8.08 -15.85 12.00
C PHE A 615 6.78 -15.35 11.35
N PHE A 616 6.64 -15.50 10.03
CA PHE A 616 5.48 -14.98 9.30
C PHE A 616 4.23 -15.86 9.43
N ASP A 617 4.35 -17.19 9.38
CA ASP A 617 3.19 -18.10 9.37
C ASP A 617 2.82 -18.67 10.75
N ILE A 618 3.68 -18.56 11.77
CA ILE A 618 3.39 -18.99 13.15
C ILE A 618 3.26 -17.77 14.07
N ASN A 619 4.35 -17.00 14.24
CA ASN A 619 4.37 -15.91 15.22
C ASN A 619 3.36 -14.79 14.88
N MET A 620 3.34 -14.27 13.66
CA MET A 620 2.43 -13.16 13.30
C MET A 620 0.95 -13.53 13.38
N LYS A 621 0.57 -14.78 13.04
CA LYS A 621 -0.81 -15.28 13.22
C LYS A 621 -1.21 -15.28 14.71
N GLY A 622 -0.29 -15.61 15.61
CA GLY A 622 -0.48 -15.53 17.07
C GLY A 622 -0.74 -14.10 17.55
N LEU A 623 0.09 -13.14 17.13
CA LEU A 623 -0.03 -11.73 17.52
C LEU A 623 -1.33 -11.07 17.02
N ASP A 624 -1.80 -11.42 15.82
CA ASP A 624 -3.03 -10.85 15.26
C ASP A 624 -4.30 -11.15 16.08
N GLY A 625 -4.32 -12.26 16.83
CA GLY A 625 -5.38 -12.58 17.77
C GLY A 625 -5.39 -11.70 19.02
N ILE A 626 -4.23 -11.16 19.41
CA ILE A 626 -4.04 -10.31 20.59
C ILE A 626 -4.32 -8.85 20.22
N GLN A 627 -3.34 -8.08 19.75
CA GLN A 627 -3.49 -6.68 19.35
C GLN A 627 -3.14 -6.42 17.88
N GLY A 628 -2.50 -7.37 17.19
CA GLY A 628 -2.06 -7.22 15.82
C GLY A 628 -0.58 -7.58 15.65
N PRO A 629 -0.12 -7.86 14.42
CA PRO A 629 1.29 -8.08 14.14
C PRO A 629 2.13 -6.82 14.42
N ILE A 630 3.42 -6.99 14.69
CA ILE A 630 4.37 -5.87 14.71
C ILE A 630 4.65 -5.40 13.27
N TYR A 631 5.05 -4.13 13.12
CA TYR A 631 5.49 -3.58 11.84
C TYR A 631 6.94 -4.03 11.55
N VAL A 632 7.20 -4.49 10.32
CA VAL A 632 8.46 -5.13 9.90
C VAL A 632 9.13 -4.46 8.69
N GLY A 633 8.92 -3.16 8.51
CA GLY A 633 9.72 -2.33 7.59
C GLY A 633 9.21 -2.17 6.15
N THR A 634 8.35 -3.06 5.64
CA THR A 634 7.79 -3.02 4.27
C THR A 634 6.46 -3.80 4.17
N GLY A 635 5.65 -3.50 3.14
CA GLY A 635 4.40 -4.21 2.84
C GLY A 635 3.28 -3.90 3.81
N CYS A 636 3.15 -2.63 4.22
CA CYS A 636 2.25 -2.22 5.29
C CYS A 636 1.37 -1.02 4.87
N VAL A 637 0.05 -1.13 5.04
CA VAL A 637 -0.92 -0.05 4.79
C VAL A 637 -1.25 0.65 6.10
N PHE A 638 -0.68 1.84 6.32
CA PHE A 638 -0.88 2.69 7.50
C PHE A 638 -2.07 3.65 7.36
N ARG A 639 -2.65 4.03 8.49
CA ARG A 639 -3.55 5.19 8.65
C ARG A 639 -2.71 6.42 9.00
N ARG A 640 -2.78 7.48 8.18
CA ARG A 640 -2.02 8.73 8.35
C ARG A 640 -2.18 9.33 9.75
N GLN A 641 -3.42 9.43 10.24
CA GLN A 641 -3.73 9.96 11.59
C GLN A 641 -3.06 9.16 12.73
N ALA A 642 -2.81 7.86 12.54
CA ALA A 642 -2.11 7.05 13.55
C ALA A 642 -0.59 7.31 13.53
N LEU A 643 0.00 7.60 12.36
CA LEU A 643 1.40 8.06 12.24
C LEU A 643 1.58 9.48 12.79
N TYR A 644 0.56 10.34 12.71
CA TYR A 644 0.54 11.64 13.38
C TYR A 644 0.49 11.59 14.92
N GLY A 645 0.54 10.39 15.53
CA GLY A 645 0.58 10.25 16.98
C GLY A 645 -0.69 10.73 17.68
N PHE A 646 -1.85 10.56 17.05
CA PHE A 646 -3.15 10.67 17.72
C PHE A 646 -3.50 9.36 18.44
N ASP A 647 -4.25 9.45 19.54
CA ASP A 647 -4.75 8.27 20.27
C ASP A 647 -5.84 7.54 19.48
N ALA A 648 -5.93 6.22 19.64
CA ALA A 648 -6.99 5.45 19.00
C ALA A 648 -8.39 5.84 19.49
N PRO A 649 -9.41 5.90 18.61
CA PRO A 649 -10.78 6.31 18.99
C PRO A 649 -11.34 5.52 20.18
N LYS A 650 -11.68 6.24 21.24
CA LYS A 650 -12.23 5.64 22.47
C LYS A 650 -13.59 5.02 22.19
N THR A 651 -13.71 3.71 22.40
CA THR A 651 -15.00 3.01 22.34
C THR A 651 -15.94 3.59 23.39
N LYS A 652 -17.01 4.26 22.94
CA LYS A 652 -18.19 4.52 23.77
C LYS A 652 -18.67 3.15 24.30
N LYS A 653 -18.45 2.87 25.59
CA LYS A 653 -19.00 1.66 26.21
C LYS A 653 -20.53 1.79 26.14
N PRO A 654 -21.28 0.79 25.66
CA PRO A 654 -22.73 0.83 25.80
C PRO A 654 -23.06 0.99 27.29
N PRO A 655 -24.04 1.84 27.66
CA PRO A 655 -24.43 1.97 29.05
C PRO A 655 -24.81 0.59 29.58
N ARG A 656 -24.19 0.17 30.68
CA ARG A 656 -24.52 -1.11 31.32
C ARG A 656 -25.99 -1.06 31.71
N ARG A 657 -26.84 -1.77 30.97
CA ARG A 657 -28.23 -2.04 31.38
C ARG A 657 -28.17 -2.87 32.67
N THR A 658 -28.24 -2.20 33.81
CA THR A 658 -28.44 -2.85 35.10
C THR A 658 -29.86 -3.39 35.15
N CYS A 659 -30.00 -4.68 34.87
CA CYS A 659 -31.24 -5.42 35.14
C CYS A 659 -31.52 -5.39 36.65
N ASN A 660 -32.56 -4.67 37.07
CA ASN A 660 -33.05 -4.62 38.44
C ASN A 660 -33.93 -5.85 38.79
N CYS A 661 -33.52 -7.04 38.34
CA CYS A 661 -34.41 -8.21 38.29
C CYS A 661 -34.14 -9.28 39.37
N LEU A 662 -33.18 -9.09 40.29
CA LEU A 662 -32.86 -10.07 41.35
C LEU A 662 -32.60 -9.41 42.73
N PRO A 663 -33.20 -9.91 43.84
CA PRO A 663 -32.99 -9.39 45.19
C PRO A 663 -31.58 -9.59 45.76
N LYS A 664 -31.17 -8.67 46.65
CA LYS A 664 -29.83 -8.59 47.25
C LYS A 664 -29.61 -9.58 48.42
N TRP A 665 -29.56 -10.90 48.18
CA TRP A 665 -29.15 -11.85 49.25
C TRP A 665 -28.40 -13.14 48.83
N CYS A 666 -27.81 -13.25 47.62
CA CYS A 666 -27.12 -14.50 47.22
C CYS A 666 -25.76 -14.39 46.48
N CYS A 667 -25.07 -13.24 46.53
CA CYS A 667 -23.68 -13.13 46.00
C CYS A 667 -22.66 -12.88 47.12
N GLY A 668 -22.73 -13.68 48.18
CA GLY A 668 -21.93 -13.57 49.40
C GLY A 668 -20.55 -14.25 49.36
N LEU A 669 -20.02 -14.63 48.20
CA LEU A 669 -18.65 -15.14 48.01
C LEU A 669 -18.13 -14.74 46.61
N CYS A 670 -16.84 -14.39 46.53
CA CYS A 670 -16.08 -13.94 45.33
C CYS A 670 -16.11 -12.43 44.97
N SER A 671 -15.61 -11.56 45.86
CA SER A 671 -15.04 -10.24 45.48
C SER A 671 -14.01 -9.74 46.50
N GLY A 672 -12.78 -10.26 46.43
CA GLY A 672 -11.69 -9.95 47.34
C GLY A 672 -10.85 -8.72 46.95
N ARG A 673 -11.21 -7.55 47.49
CA ARG A 673 -10.33 -6.43 47.91
C ARG A 673 -9.14 -6.01 47.01
N THR A 674 -9.20 -4.79 46.48
CA THR A 674 -8.03 -3.88 46.41
C THR A 674 -8.31 -2.60 47.22
N LYS A 675 -7.38 -2.22 48.10
CA LYS A 675 -7.53 -1.12 49.06
C LYS A 675 -7.37 0.24 48.36
N LYS A 676 -8.29 1.18 48.60
CA LYS A 676 -8.10 2.61 48.32
C LYS A 676 -7.87 3.34 49.65
N LYS A 677 -6.67 3.91 49.87
CA LYS A 677 -6.38 4.70 51.08
C LYS A 677 -7.17 6.01 51.06
N THR A 678 -7.81 6.34 52.18
CA THR A 678 -8.49 7.61 52.43
C THR A 678 -7.53 8.65 52.97
N THR A 679 -7.44 9.82 52.32
CA THR A 679 -6.95 11.07 52.92
C THR A 679 -8.11 12.05 53.04
N LYS A 680 -8.29 12.63 54.24
CA LYS A 680 -9.43 13.49 54.57
C LYS A 680 -9.27 14.89 53.98
N ALA A 681 -10.35 15.44 53.42
CA ALA A 681 -10.45 16.87 53.16
C ALA A 681 -10.58 17.66 54.48
N LYS A 682 -9.93 18.83 54.56
CA LYS A 682 -10.15 19.82 55.63
C LYS A 682 -10.94 21.02 55.07
N THR A 683 -12.17 21.15 55.56
CA THR A 683 -12.94 22.39 55.80
C THR A 683 -12.39 23.73 55.28
N ALA A 684 -13.18 24.41 54.45
CA ALA A 684 -13.14 25.87 54.31
C ALA A 684 -13.99 26.56 55.41
N LYS A 685 -13.64 27.80 55.80
CA LYS A 685 -14.47 28.64 56.67
C LYS A 685 -14.15 30.14 56.50
N LYS A 686 -15.16 30.99 56.72
CA LYS A 686 -15.28 32.45 56.44
C LYS A 686 -15.55 32.76 54.95
N LYS A 687 -16.51 33.64 54.62
CA LYS A 687 -17.50 34.36 55.46
C LYS A 687 -18.79 34.62 54.69
N MET A 688 -19.88 34.93 55.41
CA MET A 688 -21.25 35.02 54.90
C MET A 688 -21.82 36.44 55.08
N SER A 689 -22.54 36.94 54.06
CA SER A 689 -23.52 38.03 54.11
C SER A 689 -24.52 37.80 52.97
N SER A 690 -25.76 37.34 53.20
CA SER A 690 -26.96 38.16 53.50
C SER A 690 -27.31 39.12 52.35
N ARG A 691 -28.49 39.16 51.71
CA ARG A 691 -29.88 38.72 51.99
C ARG A 691 -30.56 38.29 50.65
N ARG A 692 -31.30 37.18 50.56
CA ARG A 692 -32.78 37.01 50.55
C ARG A 692 -33.57 37.66 49.38
N VAL A 693 -34.37 36.82 48.68
CA VAL A 693 -35.75 37.08 48.15
C VAL A 693 -35.81 37.95 46.85
N ASP A 694 -36.55 37.66 45.75
CA ASP A 694 -37.66 36.70 45.48
C ASP A 694 -37.77 36.23 43.98
N ALA A 695 -38.88 35.55 43.63
CA ALA A 695 -39.34 34.89 42.38
C ALA A 695 -39.13 35.53 40.96
N GLY A 696 -39.29 34.71 39.89
CA GLY A 696 -39.29 35.08 38.44
C GLY A 696 -40.68 35.49 37.88
N PRO A 697 -41.04 35.36 36.57
CA PRO A 697 -40.40 34.66 35.41
C PRO A 697 -40.20 35.60 34.15
N PRO A 698 -39.95 35.13 32.89
CA PRO A 698 -39.29 35.91 31.80
C PRO A 698 -40.22 36.61 30.77
N PRO A 699 -39.66 37.48 29.89
CA PRO A 699 -39.89 37.33 28.44
C PRO A 699 -38.71 37.72 27.50
N LEU A 700 -38.99 37.63 26.18
CA LEU A 700 -38.14 37.75 24.97
C LEU A 700 -37.59 39.16 24.59
N ALA A 701 -36.78 39.18 23.52
CA ALA A 701 -36.46 40.29 22.58
C ALA A 701 -35.40 41.32 23.02
N LEU A 702 -34.69 42.07 22.14
CA LEU A 702 -34.11 41.90 20.78
C LEU A 702 -33.26 43.19 20.54
N GLU A 703 -32.13 43.14 19.81
CA GLU A 703 -31.31 44.32 19.36
C GLU A 703 -30.75 45.27 20.47
N GLY A 704 -29.42 45.32 20.69
CA GLY A 704 -28.59 46.47 20.26
C GLY A 704 -28.10 47.30 21.46
N ILE A 705 -27.23 48.32 21.36
CA ILE A 705 -26.17 48.76 20.42
C ILE A 705 -25.16 49.58 21.28
N GLU A 706 -23.84 49.54 20.98
CA GLU A 706 -22.74 50.38 21.58
C GLU A 706 -22.53 50.29 23.12
N GLU A 707 -21.37 50.59 23.73
CA GLU A 707 -19.95 50.57 23.33
C GLU A 707 -19.14 50.41 24.65
N GLY A 708 -18.04 49.66 24.68
CA GLY A 708 -17.31 49.44 25.95
C GLY A 708 -16.19 48.40 25.89
N ILE A 709 -15.05 48.78 25.33
CA ILE A 709 -13.90 47.89 25.15
C ILE A 709 -13.11 47.72 26.45
N GLU A 710 -13.13 46.52 27.03
CA GLU A 710 -11.95 45.94 27.69
C GLU A 710 -11.69 44.53 27.12
N GLY A 711 -11.08 44.51 25.92
CA GLY A 711 -10.68 43.27 25.26
C GLY A 711 -9.37 42.71 25.81
N LYS A 712 -9.44 41.51 26.40
CA LYS A 712 -8.38 40.49 26.46
C LYS A 712 -8.95 39.25 27.16
N GLU A 713 -8.97 38.11 26.46
CA GLU A 713 -8.94 36.70 26.95
C GLU A 713 -9.41 35.62 25.92
N PRO A 714 -10.00 35.88 24.71
CA PRO A 714 -10.26 34.79 23.76
C PRO A 714 -9.00 34.33 22.99
N GLU A 715 -8.11 35.26 22.61
CA GLU A 715 -6.92 34.96 21.79
C GLU A 715 -5.94 33.99 22.48
N LYS A 716 -5.76 34.09 23.80
CA LYS A 716 -4.78 33.27 24.53
C LYS A 716 -5.09 31.77 24.48
N VAL A 717 -6.36 31.38 24.42
CA VAL A 717 -6.75 29.95 24.37
C VAL A 717 -6.57 29.39 22.96
N ALA A 718 -6.86 30.19 21.92
CA ALA A 718 -6.58 29.85 20.53
C ALA A 718 -5.06 29.75 20.27
N MET A 719 -4.28 30.77 20.64
CA MET A 719 -2.82 30.79 20.50
C MET A 719 -2.13 29.62 21.21
N VAL A 720 -2.59 29.22 22.41
CA VAL A 720 -2.03 28.07 23.13
C VAL A 720 -2.36 26.74 22.43
N SER A 721 -3.43 26.68 21.62
CA SER A 721 -3.74 25.52 20.78
C SER A 721 -2.90 25.48 19.50
N GLU A 722 -2.71 26.62 18.83
CA GLU A 722 -1.89 26.75 17.61
C GLU A 722 -0.41 26.51 17.89
N HIS A 723 0.19 27.20 18.87
CA HIS A 723 1.59 26.99 19.26
C HIS A 723 1.87 25.53 19.69
N LYS A 724 0.85 24.80 20.17
CA LYS A 724 0.96 23.37 20.48
C LYS A 724 0.93 22.50 19.21
N LEU A 725 0.15 22.88 18.19
CA LEU A 725 0.14 22.23 16.89
C LEU A 725 1.44 22.52 16.12
N GLU A 726 1.92 23.77 16.10
CA GLU A 726 3.20 24.16 15.53
C GLU A 726 4.36 23.39 16.15
N LYS A 727 4.40 23.29 17.48
CA LYS A 727 5.42 22.49 18.16
C LYS A 727 5.33 20.99 17.80
N LYS A 728 4.12 20.46 17.60
CA LYS A 728 3.96 19.03 17.28
C LYS A 728 4.29 18.72 15.81
N PHE A 729 3.89 19.58 14.87
CA PHE A 729 3.86 19.30 13.44
C PHE A 729 4.81 20.16 12.59
N GLY A 730 5.36 21.24 13.14
CA GLY A 730 6.23 22.21 12.48
C GLY A 730 5.53 23.51 12.09
N GLN A 731 6.30 24.44 11.51
CA GLN A 731 5.89 25.83 11.28
C GLN A 731 4.98 26.04 10.05
N SER A 732 4.77 25.01 9.22
CA SER A 732 3.95 25.12 8.01
C SER A 732 2.45 25.20 8.34
N PRO A 733 1.76 26.33 8.08
CA PRO A 733 0.34 26.45 8.36
C PRO A 733 -0.50 25.58 7.42
N VAL A 734 -0.05 25.38 6.18
CA VAL A 734 -0.71 24.53 5.18
C VAL A 734 -0.63 23.06 5.58
N PHE A 735 0.55 22.60 6.04
CA PHE A 735 0.70 21.24 6.54
C PHE A 735 -0.17 21.01 7.78
N VAL A 736 -0.12 21.92 8.76
CA VAL A 736 -0.95 21.84 9.98
C VAL A 736 -2.44 21.78 9.62
N ALA A 737 -2.93 22.67 8.77
CA ALA A 737 -4.32 22.66 8.30
C ALA A 737 -4.68 21.36 7.57
N SER A 738 -3.77 20.82 6.75
CA SER A 738 -3.95 19.54 6.05
C SER A 738 -4.07 18.35 7.02
N THR A 739 -3.32 18.36 8.13
CA THR A 739 -3.39 17.29 9.15
C THR A 739 -4.72 17.23 9.90
N LEU A 740 -5.49 18.32 9.94
CA LEU A 740 -6.78 18.41 10.62
C LEU A 740 -7.94 17.78 9.81
N LEU A 741 -7.72 17.46 8.53
CA LEU A 741 -8.71 16.80 7.69
C LEU A 741 -8.67 15.27 7.91
N GLU A 742 -9.63 14.72 8.66
CA GLU A 742 -9.64 13.28 8.99
C GLU A 742 -9.81 12.38 7.75
N ASP A 743 -10.66 12.77 6.79
CA ASP A 743 -10.92 12.04 5.55
C ASP A 743 -9.91 12.37 4.42
N GLY A 744 -8.97 13.29 4.68
CA GLY A 744 -7.94 13.72 3.74
C GLY A 744 -8.41 14.72 2.67
N GLY A 745 -7.65 14.80 1.57
CA GLY A 745 -7.91 15.69 0.43
C GLY A 745 -7.16 17.03 0.50
N THR A 746 -7.11 17.72 -0.65
CA THR A 746 -6.37 18.98 -0.83
C THR A 746 -7.16 20.19 -0.34
N LEU A 747 -6.46 21.16 0.28
CA LEU A 747 -7.06 22.45 0.63
C LEU A 747 -7.42 23.21 -0.66
N LYS A 748 -8.72 23.52 -0.83
CA LYS A 748 -9.28 24.16 -2.03
C LYS A 748 -8.85 25.62 -2.26
N SER A 749 -8.01 26.19 -1.39
CA SER A 749 -7.67 27.62 -1.33
C SER A 749 -6.23 27.96 -1.74
N ALA A 750 -5.42 26.98 -2.15
CA ALA A 750 -4.00 27.18 -2.47
C ALA A 750 -3.69 26.99 -3.97
N SER A 751 -2.88 27.88 -4.55
CA SER A 751 -2.43 27.74 -5.94
C SER A 751 -1.39 26.62 -6.09
N PRO A 752 -1.26 25.99 -7.26
CA PRO A 752 -0.28 24.92 -7.47
C PRO A 752 1.17 25.33 -7.16
N ALA A 753 1.51 26.61 -7.40
CA ALA A 753 2.83 27.17 -7.10
C ALA A 753 3.05 27.41 -5.60
N SER A 754 2.02 27.82 -4.84
CA SER A 754 2.15 27.96 -3.38
C SER A 754 2.29 26.59 -2.70
N LEU A 755 1.52 25.58 -3.14
CA LEU A 755 1.66 24.20 -2.68
C LEU A 755 3.05 23.62 -2.96
N LEU A 756 3.67 23.96 -4.09
CA LEU A 756 5.02 23.54 -4.43
C LEU A 756 6.09 24.20 -3.54
N LYS A 757 6.00 25.52 -3.30
CA LYS A 757 6.88 26.24 -2.38
C LYS A 757 6.82 25.62 -0.98
N GLU A 758 5.61 25.32 -0.54
CA GLU A 758 5.35 24.71 0.76
C GLU A 758 5.84 23.26 0.84
N ALA A 759 5.63 22.47 -0.21
CA ALA A 759 6.13 21.11 -0.33
C ALA A 759 7.66 21.04 -0.20
N ILE A 760 8.38 22.02 -0.75
CA ILE A 760 9.85 22.15 -0.60
C ILE A 760 10.22 22.61 0.81
N HIS A 761 9.47 23.53 1.41
CA HIS A 761 9.72 23.97 2.80
C HIS A 761 9.61 22.80 3.80
N VAL A 762 8.57 21.95 3.69
CA VAL A 762 8.38 20.83 4.63
C VAL A 762 9.39 19.68 4.49
N ILE A 763 10.18 19.63 3.41
CA ILE A 763 11.29 18.67 3.24
C ILE A 763 12.69 19.27 3.52
N SER A 764 12.75 20.52 4.00
CA SER A 764 13.99 21.17 4.40
C SER A 764 14.63 20.50 5.63
N CYS A 765 15.95 20.57 5.75
CA CYS A 765 16.69 19.83 6.78
C CYS A 765 16.40 20.33 8.20
N GLY A 766 16.12 21.63 8.37
CA GLY A 766 15.76 22.25 9.65
C GLY A 766 14.28 22.17 10.03
N TYR A 767 13.40 21.61 9.18
CA TYR A 767 11.95 21.59 9.46
C TYR A 767 11.60 20.79 10.73
N GLU A 768 12.41 19.78 11.07
CA GLU A 768 12.19 18.90 12.21
C GLU A 768 12.74 19.51 13.53
N ASP A 769 13.53 20.57 13.46
CA ASP A 769 14.15 21.20 14.63
C ASP A 769 13.12 21.73 15.62
N LYS A 770 13.29 21.37 16.90
CA LYS A 770 12.40 21.73 18.02
C LYS A 770 10.96 21.20 17.91
N THR A 771 10.66 20.38 16.90
CA THR A 771 9.36 19.71 16.76
C THR A 771 9.31 18.38 17.53
N ASP A 772 8.15 17.71 17.51
CA ASP A 772 7.99 16.35 18.02
C ASP A 772 8.07 15.26 16.92
N TRP A 773 8.46 15.62 15.68
CA TRP A 773 8.82 14.66 14.62
C TRP A 773 9.96 13.74 15.05
N GLY A 774 9.86 12.47 14.69
CA GLY A 774 10.81 11.41 15.08
C GLY A 774 10.77 11.03 16.57
N ARG A 775 10.12 11.83 17.43
CA ARG A 775 10.11 11.65 18.89
C ARG A 775 8.76 11.14 19.38
N GLU A 776 7.68 11.73 18.89
CA GLU A 776 6.30 11.29 19.14
C GLU A 776 5.44 11.22 17.87
N VAL A 777 5.91 11.77 16.75
CA VAL A 777 5.21 11.86 15.46
C VAL A 777 6.03 11.19 14.35
N GLY A 778 5.38 10.41 13.49
CA GLY A 778 6.00 9.71 12.36
C GLY A 778 6.73 8.42 12.73
N TRP A 779 7.67 8.03 11.89
CA TRP A 779 8.67 7.00 12.19
C TRP A 779 9.61 7.49 13.29
N ILE A 780 9.83 6.65 14.31
CA ILE A 780 10.53 7.04 15.55
C ILE A 780 12.05 6.88 15.40
N TYR A 781 12.79 7.93 15.74
CA TYR A 781 14.25 7.99 15.64
C TYR A 781 14.96 7.37 16.85
N GLY A 782 16.25 7.09 16.70
CA GLY A 782 17.12 6.65 17.80
C GLY A 782 17.36 5.14 17.91
N SER A 783 16.93 4.36 16.92
CA SER A 783 17.38 2.97 16.75
C SER A 783 17.54 2.60 15.26
N VAL A 784 18.40 1.62 14.97
CA VAL A 784 18.57 0.98 13.66
C VAL A 784 17.34 0.14 13.24
N THR A 785 16.45 -0.19 14.18
CA THR A 785 15.14 -0.84 13.92
C THR A 785 14.00 0.11 14.29
N GLU A 786 13.82 1.18 13.50
CA GLU A 786 12.74 2.16 13.70
C GLU A 786 11.34 1.55 13.50
N ASP A 787 11.25 0.43 12.79
CA ASP A 787 10.02 -0.26 12.41
C ASP A 787 9.30 -0.87 13.63
N ILE A 788 9.97 -1.74 14.37
CA ILE A 788 9.43 -2.36 15.58
C ILE A 788 9.07 -1.27 16.61
N LEU A 789 9.91 -0.24 16.73
CA LEU A 789 9.73 0.89 17.66
C LEU A 789 8.50 1.74 17.31
N THR A 790 8.31 2.05 16.03
CA THR A 790 7.13 2.79 15.54
C THR A 790 5.85 1.98 15.76
N GLY A 791 5.85 0.68 15.43
CA GLY A 791 4.72 -0.22 15.68
C GLY A 791 4.35 -0.29 17.17
N PHE A 792 5.34 -0.47 18.04
CA PHE A 792 5.19 -0.51 19.49
C PHE A 792 4.59 0.79 20.05
N LYS A 793 5.08 1.95 19.58
CA LYS A 793 4.58 3.27 19.97
C LYS A 793 3.10 3.43 19.60
N MET A 794 2.70 3.08 18.37
CA MET A 794 1.30 3.12 17.94
C MET A 794 0.40 2.19 18.78
N HIS A 795 0.84 0.97 19.09
CA HIS A 795 0.10 0.05 19.97
C HIS A 795 -0.03 0.57 21.41
N CYS A 796 0.97 1.29 21.92
CA CYS A 796 0.87 1.98 23.22
C CYS A 796 -0.21 3.07 23.23
N HIS A 797 -0.46 3.74 22.11
CA HIS A 797 -1.58 4.67 21.90
C HIS A 797 -2.95 3.96 21.72
N GLY A 798 -3.01 2.64 21.92
CA GLY A 798 -4.24 1.85 21.92
C GLY A 798 -4.76 1.46 20.54
N TRP A 799 -3.99 1.70 19.49
CA TRP A 799 -4.30 1.25 18.15
C TRP A 799 -4.17 -0.28 18.01
N ARG A 800 -4.86 -0.84 17.01
CA ARG A 800 -4.79 -2.25 16.64
C ARG A 800 -4.15 -2.37 15.25
N SER A 801 -3.25 -3.31 15.03
CA SER A 801 -2.87 -3.71 13.67
C SER A 801 -3.61 -4.98 13.22
N ILE A 802 -3.51 -5.29 11.94
CA ILE A 802 -4.11 -6.48 11.32
C ILE A 802 -3.06 -7.20 10.49
N TYR A 803 -3.04 -8.53 10.56
CA TYR A 803 -2.27 -9.36 9.63
C TYR A 803 -3.17 -9.87 8.51
N CYS A 804 -2.74 -9.72 7.25
CA CYS A 804 -3.47 -10.17 6.06
C CYS A 804 -2.60 -11.12 5.23
N ILE A 805 -3.07 -12.35 5.04
CA ILE A 805 -2.38 -13.39 4.26
C ILE A 805 -3.28 -13.77 3.07
N PRO A 806 -3.16 -13.10 1.91
CA PRO A 806 -3.90 -13.49 0.72
C PRO A 806 -3.40 -14.81 0.12
N PRO A 807 -4.25 -15.55 -0.63
CA PRO A 807 -3.87 -16.81 -1.28
C PRO A 807 -2.69 -16.66 -2.25
N ARG A 808 -2.64 -15.54 -2.98
CA ARG A 808 -1.45 -15.11 -3.74
C ARG A 808 -0.70 -14.09 -2.89
N PRO A 809 0.62 -14.27 -2.60
CA PRO A 809 1.40 -13.30 -1.83
C PRO A 809 1.24 -11.88 -2.37
N ALA A 810 0.85 -10.94 -1.51
CA ALA A 810 0.61 -9.55 -1.88
C ALA A 810 1.85 -8.88 -2.47
N PHE A 811 2.94 -8.95 -1.70
CA PHE A 811 4.24 -8.38 -2.02
C PHE A 811 5.27 -9.50 -2.13
N LYS A 812 6.26 -9.28 -3.00
CA LYS A 812 7.44 -10.14 -3.09
C LYS A 812 8.68 -9.29 -3.22
N GLY A 813 9.77 -9.73 -2.62
CA GLY A 813 11.09 -9.10 -2.74
C GLY A 813 12.20 -10.04 -3.15
N SER A 814 13.42 -9.51 -3.25
CA SER A 814 14.63 -10.31 -3.53
C SER A 814 15.36 -10.65 -2.23
N ALA A 815 15.55 -11.92 -1.92
CA ALA A 815 16.30 -12.30 -0.72
C ALA A 815 17.82 -12.09 -0.90
N PRO A 816 18.58 -11.78 0.17
CA PRO A 816 20.03 -11.82 0.16
C PRO A 816 20.54 -13.22 -0.21
N ILE A 817 21.24 -13.34 -1.34
CA ILE A 817 21.75 -14.62 -1.85
C ILE A 817 23.03 -15.04 -1.10
N ASN A 818 23.79 -14.08 -0.58
CA ASN A 818 25.05 -14.32 0.14
C ASN A 818 24.83 -14.41 1.66
N LEU A 819 25.57 -15.32 2.30
CA LEU A 819 25.57 -15.46 3.76
C LEU A 819 26.07 -14.19 4.48
N SER A 820 27.06 -13.48 3.91
CA SER A 820 27.59 -12.22 4.47
C SER A 820 26.51 -11.17 4.63
N ASP A 821 25.73 -10.93 3.57
CA ASP A 821 24.67 -9.92 3.55
C ASP A 821 23.53 -10.30 4.48
N ARG A 822 23.21 -11.60 4.55
CA ARG A 822 22.23 -12.16 5.50
C ARG A 822 22.68 -11.99 6.96
N LEU A 823 23.94 -12.28 7.29
CA LEU A 823 24.48 -12.08 8.64
C LEU A 823 24.51 -10.59 9.03
N HIS A 824 24.94 -9.70 8.13
CA HIS A 824 24.88 -8.25 8.38
C HIS A 824 23.44 -7.74 8.57
N GLN A 825 22.47 -8.26 7.82
CA GLN A 825 21.05 -7.92 7.98
C GLN A 825 20.56 -8.28 9.39
N VAL A 826 20.82 -9.50 9.86
CA VAL A 826 20.34 -9.93 11.18
C VAL A 826 21.16 -9.31 12.32
N LEU A 827 22.44 -9.02 12.13
CA LEU A 827 23.24 -8.24 13.08
C LEU A 827 22.62 -6.84 13.31
N ARG A 828 22.14 -6.17 12.25
CA ARG A 828 21.42 -4.89 12.38
C ARG A 828 20.12 -5.04 13.17
N TRP A 829 19.35 -6.12 12.95
CA TRP A 829 18.13 -6.40 13.73
C TRP A 829 18.45 -6.63 15.21
N ALA A 830 19.49 -7.40 15.51
CA ALA A 830 19.91 -7.70 16.87
C ALA A 830 20.45 -6.45 17.59
N LEU A 831 21.23 -5.61 16.90
CA LEU A 831 21.74 -4.34 17.40
C LEU A 831 20.59 -3.36 17.70
N GLY A 832 19.66 -3.16 16.76
CA GLY A 832 18.49 -2.30 16.98
C GLY A 832 17.59 -2.78 18.12
N SER A 833 17.42 -4.09 18.27
CA SER A 833 16.66 -4.69 19.39
C SER A 833 17.32 -4.40 20.76
N VAL A 834 18.65 -4.43 20.83
CA VAL A 834 19.44 -4.06 22.02
C VAL A 834 19.37 -2.54 22.29
N GLU A 835 19.42 -1.70 21.25
CA GLU A 835 19.21 -0.25 21.38
C GLU A 835 17.82 0.06 21.96
N ILE A 836 16.75 -0.54 21.43
CA ILE A 836 15.39 -0.37 21.96
C ILE A 836 15.32 -0.79 23.44
N PHE A 837 15.94 -1.92 23.81
CA PHE A 837 15.99 -2.41 25.19
C PHE A 837 16.68 -1.43 26.16
N LEU A 838 17.76 -0.79 25.74
CA LEU A 838 18.51 0.20 26.53
C LEU A 838 17.90 1.62 26.45
N SER A 839 17.04 1.88 25.47
CA SER A 839 16.41 3.18 25.26
C SER A 839 15.33 3.53 26.30
N LYS A 840 14.90 4.80 26.28
CA LYS A 840 13.70 5.26 27.01
C LYS A 840 12.44 4.46 26.67
N HIS A 841 12.38 3.84 25.48
CA HIS A 841 11.20 3.16 24.93
C HIS A 841 11.16 1.65 25.22
N CYS A 842 12.00 1.13 26.14
CA CYS A 842 11.98 -0.29 26.48
C CYS A 842 10.59 -0.78 26.97
N PRO A 843 10.04 -1.88 26.39
CA PRO A 843 8.74 -2.44 26.77
C PRO A 843 8.57 -2.82 28.26
N LEU A 844 9.67 -2.97 29.01
CA LEU A 844 9.67 -3.29 30.44
C LEU A 844 9.21 -2.13 31.34
N TRP A 845 9.37 -0.87 30.92
CA TRP A 845 8.96 0.30 31.72
C TRP A 845 8.21 1.38 30.92
N TYR A 846 8.28 1.38 29.59
CA TYR A 846 7.56 2.33 28.74
C TYR A 846 6.08 1.98 28.56
N GLY A 847 5.21 2.99 28.41
CA GLY A 847 3.81 2.79 28.02
C GLY A 847 2.91 2.13 29.07
N TYR A 848 3.31 2.10 30.35
CA TYR A 848 2.43 1.65 31.44
C TYR A 848 1.30 2.67 31.65
N GLY A 849 0.05 2.21 31.60
CA GLY A 849 -1.14 3.07 31.55
C GLY A 849 -1.62 3.41 30.13
N GLY A 850 -0.89 2.98 29.08
CA GLY A 850 -1.34 3.05 27.70
C GLY A 850 -2.35 1.94 27.31
N GLY A 851 -2.67 1.86 26.01
CA GLY A 851 -3.62 0.90 25.46
C GLY A 851 -3.07 -0.49 25.11
N LEU A 852 -1.78 -0.75 25.37
CA LEU A 852 -1.11 -2.02 25.04
C LEU A 852 -1.59 -3.18 25.93
N LYS A 853 -1.99 -4.29 25.32
CA LYS A 853 -2.39 -5.53 26.02
C LYS A 853 -1.19 -6.20 26.70
N TRP A 854 -1.46 -6.98 27.77
CA TRP A 854 -0.38 -7.63 28.52
C TRP A 854 0.35 -8.73 27.72
N LEU A 855 -0.37 -9.56 26.95
CA LEU A 855 0.25 -10.54 26.05
C LEU A 855 1.07 -9.87 24.94
N GLU A 856 0.60 -8.73 24.42
CA GLU A 856 1.35 -7.94 23.42
C GLU A 856 2.59 -7.28 24.04
N ARG A 857 2.53 -6.90 25.33
CA ARG A 857 3.73 -6.47 26.04
C ARG A 857 4.75 -7.62 26.13
N LEU A 858 4.31 -8.86 26.34
CA LEU A 858 5.23 -10.01 26.36
C LEU A 858 5.86 -10.28 24.98
N SER A 859 5.12 -10.11 23.87
CA SER A 859 5.70 -10.24 22.52
C SER A 859 6.76 -9.17 22.25
N TYR A 860 6.51 -7.91 22.61
CA TYR A 860 7.50 -6.83 22.51
C TYR A 860 8.71 -7.01 23.45
N ILE A 861 8.50 -7.58 24.64
CA ILE A 861 9.60 -7.96 25.55
C ILE A 861 10.44 -9.09 24.91
N ASN A 862 9.81 -10.13 24.34
CA ASN A 862 10.52 -11.18 23.61
C ASN A 862 11.35 -10.62 22.45
N ALA A 863 10.75 -9.74 21.64
CA ALA A 863 11.38 -9.10 20.49
C ALA A 863 12.55 -8.15 20.84
N THR A 864 12.66 -7.71 22.10
CA THR A 864 13.79 -6.87 22.57
C THR A 864 14.83 -7.67 23.37
N ILE A 865 14.42 -8.78 24.00
CA ILE A 865 15.30 -9.63 24.82
C ILE A 865 15.96 -10.77 24.01
N TYR A 866 15.42 -11.20 22.85
CA TYR A 866 15.98 -12.34 22.11
C TYR A 866 17.51 -12.31 21.85
N PRO A 867 18.18 -11.16 21.56
CA PRO A 867 19.62 -11.16 21.34
C PRO A 867 20.41 -11.50 22.62
N TRP A 868 19.85 -11.20 23.79
CA TRP A 868 20.48 -11.48 25.08
C TRP A 868 20.51 -12.97 25.42
N THR A 869 19.66 -13.78 24.80
CA THR A 869 19.69 -15.26 24.90
C THR A 869 20.98 -15.85 24.30
N SER A 870 21.76 -15.08 23.54
CA SER A 870 23.07 -15.49 23.01
C SER A 870 24.14 -15.73 24.06
N ILE A 871 24.14 -14.95 25.14
CA ILE A 871 25.12 -15.06 26.22
C ILE A 871 24.97 -16.41 26.96
N PRO A 872 23.78 -16.79 27.47
CA PRO A 872 23.58 -18.11 28.08
C PRO A 872 23.65 -19.24 27.05
N LEU A 873 23.27 -19.05 25.77
CA LEU A 873 23.45 -20.10 24.76
C LEU A 873 24.92 -20.44 24.54
N LEU A 874 25.79 -19.44 24.36
CA LEU A 874 27.22 -19.67 24.19
C LEU A 874 27.83 -20.36 25.42
N ALA A 875 27.46 -19.92 26.63
CA ALA A 875 27.88 -20.59 27.87
C ALA A 875 27.41 -22.05 27.88
N TYR A 876 26.12 -22.30 27.65
CA TYR A 876 25.54 -23.64 27.67
C TYR A 876 26.15 -24.60 26.63
N CYS A 877 26.42 -24.13 25.41
CA CYS A 877 27.07 -24.94 24.37
C CYS A 877 28.53 -25.31 24.69
N THR A 878 29.23 -24.54 25.53
CA THR A 878 30.59 -24.89 25.98
C THR A 878 30.61 -25.86 27.15
N LEU A 879 29.53 -25.96 27.93
CA LEU A 879 29.45 -26.84 29.11
C LEU A 879 29.75 -28.32 28.80
N PRO A 880 29.17 -28.98 27.76
CA PRO A 880 29.49 -30.37 27.45
C PRO A 880 30.97 -30.62 27.17
N ALA A 881 31.63 -29.69 26.46
CA ALA A 881 33.06 -29.79 26.15
C ALA A 881 33.92 -29.65 27.43
N VAL A 882 33.57 -28.72 28.31
CA VAL A 882 34.26 -28.56 29.61
C VAL A 882 34.07 -29.79 30.49
N CYS A 883 32.86 -30.36 30.55
CA CYS A 883 32.61 -31.60 31.30
C CYS A 883 33.42 -32.77 30.76
N LEU A 884 33.47 -32.95 29.44
CA LEU A 884 34.19 -34.04 28.79
C LEU A 884 35.72 -33.92 28.96
N LEU A 885 36.26 -32.70 28.97
CA LEU A 885 37.70 -32.46 29.19
C LEU A 885 38.13 -32.50 30.65
N THR A 886 37.26 -32.10 31.59
CA THR A 886 37.59 -32.06 33.03
C THR A 886 37.17 -33.30 33.81
N GLY A 887 36.35 -34.18 33.21
CA GLY A 887 35.76 -35.34 33.87
C GLY A 887 34.70 -35.00 34.94
N LYS A 888 34.38 -33.71 35.14
CA LYS A 888 33.38 -33.24 36.12
C LYS A 888 32.01 -33.10 35.48
N PHE A 889 31.00 -33.72 36.08
CA PHE A 889 29.62 -33.74 35.56
C PHE A 889 28.72 -32.69 36.20
N ILE A 890 27.76 -32.17 35.42
CA ILE A 890 26.78 -31.14 35.82
C ILE A 890 25.54 -31.74 36.51
N THR A 891 25.28 -33.02 36.27
CA THR A 891 24.14 -33.76 36.81
C THR A 891 24.64 -34.82 37.81
N PRO A 892 24.03 -34.94 39.00
CA PRO A 892 24.28 -36.09 39.86
C PRO A 892 23.69 -37.36 39.25
N GLU A 893 23.97 -38.53 39.84
CA GLU A 893 23.34 -39.79 39.45
C GLU A 893 21.81 -39.65 39.46
N LEU A 894 21.19 -39.97 38.33
CA LEU A 894 19.76 -39.74 38.13
C LEU A 894 18.93 -40.81 38.84
N SER A 895 18.10 -40.38 39.79
CA SER A 895 17.07 -41.25 40.35
C SER A 895 16.00 -41.59 39.31
N ASN A 896 15.28 -42.70 39.49
CA ASN A 896 14.17 -43.10 38.61
C ASN A 896 13.15 -41.97 38.40
N VAL A 897 12.87 -41.18 39.45
CA VAL A 897 11.95 -40.04 39.40
C VAL A 897 12.55 -38.89 38.57
N ALA A 898 13.84 -38.61 38.71
CA ALA A 898 14.52 -37.60 37.89
C ALA A 898 14.45 -37.97 36.40
N SER A 899 14.83 -39.20 36.05
CA SER A 899 14.81 -39.71 34.67
C SER A 899 13.44 -39.58 34.01
N LEU A 900 12.35 -39.82 34.76
CA LEU A 900 10.98 -39.60 34.27
C LEU A 900 10.68 -38.13 33.93
N TRP A 901 11.16 -37.17 34.72
CA TRP A 901 10.97 -35.74 34.41
C TRP A 901 11.78 -35.29 33.19
N PHE A 902 13.03 -35.75 33.05
CA PHE A 902 13.84 -35.49 31.84
C PHE A 902 13.16 -36.07 30.59
N LEU A 903 12.73 -37.34 30.64
CA LEU A 903 12.03 -37.99 29.52
C LEU A 903 10.71 -37.27 29.17
N SER A 904 9.93 -36.90 30.20
CA SER A 904 8.68 -36.15 30.02
C SER A 904 8.92 -34.79 29.35
N LEU A 905 10.01 -34.10 29.70
CA LEU A 905 10.37 -32.82 29.09
C LEU A 905 10.66 -32.98 27.59
N PHE A 906 11.49 -33.97 27.20
CA PHE A 906 11.76 -34.26 25.78
C PHE A 906 10.49 -34.60 25.00
N ILE A 907 9.65 -35.49 25.52
CA ILE A 907 8.37 -35.86 24.89
C ILE A 907 7.47 -34.63 24.72
N CYS A 908 7.38 -33.77 25.74
CA CYS A 908 6.60 -32.53 25.67
C CYS A 908 7.16 -31.54 24.63
N ILE A 909 8.48 -31.43 24.48
CA ILE A 909 9.11 -30.59 23.45
C ILE A 909 8.71 -31.06 22.05
N PHE A 910 8.92 -32.33 21.73
CA PHE A 910 8.58 -32.89 20.42
C PHE A 910 7.06 -32.83 20.15
N ALA A 911 6.22 -33.16 21.12
CA ALA A 911 4.77 -33.06 20.98
C ALA A 911 4.28 -31.62 20.78
N THR A 912 4.93 -30.63 21.41
CA THR A 912 4.62 -29.21 21.18
C THR A 912 4.96 -28.81 19.75
N GLY A 913 6.16 -29.12 19.26
CA GLY A 913 6.61 -28.78 17.90
C GLY A 913 5.76 -29.44 16.80
N ILE A 914 5.42 -30.74 16.95
CA ILE A 914 4.55 -31.45 16.00
C ILE A 914 3.16 -30.82 15.95
N LEU A 915 2.58 -30.44 17.10
CA LEU A 915 1.28 -29.76 17.13
C LEU A 915 1.36 -28.33 16.57
N GLU A 916 2.47 -27.62 16.76
CA GLU A 916 2.71 -26.29 16.20
C GLU A 916 2.77 -26.30 14.67
N MET A 917 3.54 -27.23 14.09
CA MET A 917 3.59 -27.44 12.64
C MET A 917 2.22 -27.84 12.08
N ARG A 918 1.46 -28.69 12.80
CA ARG A 918 0.14 -29.17 12.36
C ARG A 918 -0.90 -28.07 12.18
N TRP A 919 -0.96 -27.06 13.07
CA TRP A 919 -1.95 -25.99 12.95
C TRP A 919 -1.49 -24.85 12.03
N SER A 920 -0.18 -24.66 11.88
CA SER A 920 0.39 -23.59 11.04
C SER A 920 0.52 -23.96 9.56
N GLY A 921 0.67 -25.26 9.25
CA GLY A 921 0.92 -25.76 7.90
C GLY A 921 2.39 -25.68 7.46
N VAL A 922 3.32 -25.35 8.37
CA VAL A 922 4.76 -25.26 8.09
C VAL A 922 5.37 -26.67 8.01
N GLY A 923 6.20 -26.91 6.99
CA GLY A 923 6.88 -28.20 6.79
C GLY A 923 8.02 -28.43 7.80
N ILE A 924 8.25 -29.69 8.16
CA ILE A 924 9.24 -30.06 9.20
C ILE A 924 10.67 -29.60 8.87
N ASP A 925 11.07 -29.67 7.60
CA ASP A 925 12.39 -29.22 7.17
C ASP A 925 12.54 -27.70 7.26
N GLU A 926 11.47 -26.92 7.06
CA GLU A 926 11.50 -25.46 7.22
C GLU A 926 11.53 -25.06 8.70
N TRP A 927 10.72 -25.70 9.54
CA TRP A 927 10.74 -25.48 10.99
C TRP A 927 12.12 -25.81 11.58
N TRP A 928 12.67 -26.99 11.24
CA TRP A 928 13.99 -27.40 11.74
C TRP A 928 15.14 -26.52 11.24
N ARG A 929 15.14 -26.12 9.95
CA ARG A 929 16.15 -25.16 9.43
C ARG A 929 16.06 -23.80 10.12
N ASN A 930 14.86 -23.34 10.46
CA ASN A 930 14.70 -22.10 11.21
C ASN A 930 15.34 -22.18 12.61
N GLU A 931 15.11 -23.27 13.34
CA GLU A 931 15.75 -23.51 14.65
C GLU A 931 17.27 -23.64 14.53
N GLN A 932 17.78 -24.33 13.51
CA GLN A 932 19.22 -24.42 13.24
C GLN A 932 19.85 -23.05 12.94
N PHE A 933 19.22 -22.26 12.07
CA PHE A 933 19.68 -20.91 11.73
C PHE A 933 19.62 -19.96 12.93
N TRP A 934 18.59 -20.09 13.78
CA TRP A 934 18.49 -19.36 15.05
C TRP A 934 19.67 -19.68 15.98
N LEU A 935 20.05 -20.95 16.12
CA LEU A 935 21.24 -21.34 16.89
C LEU A 935 22.55 -20.80 16.29
N GLU A 936 22.77 -20.95 14.98
CA GLU A 936 23.99 -20.49 14.29
C GLU A 936 24.17 -18.96 14.40
N LEU A 937 23.09 -18.21 14.17
CA LEU A 937 23.04 -16.77 14.36
C LEU A 937 23.42 -16.39 15.80
N ILE A 938 22.77 -17.02 16.78
CA ILE A 938 22.92 -16.66 18.18
C ILE A 938 24.30 -17.07 18.73
N LEU A 939 24.99 -18.02 18.11
CA LEU A 939 26.39 -18.35 18.42
C LEU A 939 27.41 -17.44 17.73
N THR A 940 27.07 -16.80 16.60
CA THR A 940 27.95 -15.88 15.86
C THR A 940 27.85 -14.43 16.34
N LEU A 941 26.67 -13.99 16.81
CA LEU A 941 26.46 -12.66 17.37
C LEU A 941 27.39 -12.27 18.56
N PRO A 942 27.71 -13.12 19.56
CA PRO A 942 28.41 -12.71 20.79
C PRO A 942 29.83 -12.17 20.62
N SER A 943 30.54 -12.48 19.52
CA SER A 943 31.88 -11.95 19.28
C SER A 943 31.82 -10.49 18.83
N HIS A 944 31.01 -10.20 17.80
CA HIS A 944 30.78 -8.85 17.29
C HIS A 944 29.95 -7.99 18.24
N GLN A 945 28.83 -8.52 18.76
CA GLN A 945 27.99 -7.79 19.71
C GLN A 945 28.72 -7.45 21.00
N ARG A 946 29.73 -8.19 21.48
CA ARG A 946 30.49 -7.73 22.66
C ARG A 946 31.32 -6.48 22.36
N VAL A 947 31.94 -6.40 21.18
CA VAL A 947 32.71 -5.21 20.76
C VAL A 947 31.77 -4.03 20.47
N GLU A 948 30.66 -4.26 19.75
CA GLU A 948 29.70 -3.20 19.43
C GLU A 948 28.84 -2.81 20.63
N MET A 949 28.43 -3.71 21.52
CA MET A 949 27.74 -3.36 22.76
C MET A 949 28.68 -2.61 23.71
N MET A 950 29.98 -2.94 23.79
CA MET A 950 30.93 -2.08 24.51
C MET A 950 31.03 -0.68 23.86
N ARG A 951 31.12 -0.59 22.53
CA ARG A 951 31.14 0.70 21.80
C ARG A 951 29.84 1.49 21.94
N SER A 952 28.68 0.84 21.94
CA SER A 952 27.36 1.47 22.09
C SER A 952 27.04 1.81 23.54
N LEU A 953 27.46 1.02 24.52
CA LEU A 953 27.46 1.41 25.93
C LEU A 953 28.40 2.61 26.14
N GLN A 954 29.60 2.60 25.56
CA GLN A 954 30.54 3.71 25.62
C GLN A 954 29.98 4.97 24.92
N SER A 955 29.38 4.83 23.74
CA SER A 955 28.73 5.92 23.00
C SER A 955 27.49 6.46 23.72
N CYS A 956 26.66 5.60 24.29
CA CYS A 956 25.49 6.00 25.07
C CYS A 956 25.91 6.64 26.41
N MET A 957 27.00 6.19 27.04
CA MET A 957 27.60 6.85 28.20
C MET A 957 28.18 8.24 27.84
N LEU A 958 28.76 8.38 26.64
CA LEU A 958 29.30 9.66 26.13
C LEU A 958 28.21 10.65 25.69
N SER A 959 27.11 10.19 25.08
CA SER A 959 25.99 11.06 24.68
C SER A 959 25.07 11.43 25.85
N SER A 960 24.98 10.59 26.89
CA SER A 960 24.15 10.85 28.08
C SER A 960 24.84 11.65 29.19
N GLY A 961 25.73 12.57 28.82
CA GLY A 961 26.48 13.48 29.70
C GLY A 961 25.66 14.41 30.62
N GLN A 962 24.34 14.20 30.75
CA GLN A 962 23.47 14.90 31.70
C GLN A 962 22.59 14.01 32.59
N ARG A 963 22.50 12.67 32.41
CA ARG A 963 21.55 11.82 33.19
C ARG A 963 22.04 10.43 33.60
N CYS A 964 23.29 10.29 34.02
CA CYS A 964 23.79 9.06 34.66
C CYS A 964 24.03 9.21 36.18
N SER A 965 23.05 9.76 36.91
CA SER A 965 23.08 9.84 38.38
C SER A 965 22.48 8.60 39.08
N PHE A 966 21.63 7.82 38.39
CA PHE A 966 20.90 6.70 39.01
C PHE A 966 21.73 5.41 39.11
N LEU A 967 22.65 5.17 38.17
CA LEU A 967 23.52 3.98 38.18
C LEU A 967 24.79 4.14 39.03
N ARG A 968 25.10 5.35 39.49
CA ARG A 968 26.31 5.65 40.29
C ARG A 968 26.12 5.54 41.82
N GLN A 969 24.96 5.06 42.26
CA GLN A 969 24.61 4.86 43.68
C GLN A 969 24.34 3.39 44.07
N HIS A 970 24.37 2.45 43.11
CA HIS A 970 24.04 1.03 43.36
C HIS A 970 24.97 0.04 42.63
N PHE A 971 26.19 0.46 42.30
CA PHE A 971 27.33 -0.39 41.94
C PHE A 971 28.56 0.08 42.74
#